data_AF-A0A2A9ELN0-F1
#
_entry.id   AF-A0A2A9ELN0-F1
#
_cell.length_a   1.000
_cell.length_b   1.000
_cell.length_c   1.000
_cell.angle_alpha   90.00
_cell.angle_beta   90.00
_cell.angle_gamma   90.00
#
_symmetry.space_group_name_H-M   'P 1'
#
loop_
_entity.id
_entity.type
_entity.pdbx_description
1 polymer ?
#
loop_
_entity_poly.entity_id
_entity_poly.type
_entity_poly.pdbx_seq_one_letter_code
_entity_poly.pdbx_strand_id
1 'polypeptide(L)'
;MSQPLDQAHVLLTGATGFVGQAVLEKLLSAYPSTRVSVLVRPRGDLSAEQRVAKLLRKPVFKAWRRSVGEESAAAAFAERVSVISGDLGDLPPLPDDVDVVLHSASTVSFDLPVDEAFAANVGGPISLYEALAATGADPHVVHVSTSYVAGLRKGVAEERALDHEIDREVELASAVAAREAAEKESRTPEVLGRLLREAEKEHRRAGARAVAEAAETARSEWVREQLVEHGRTRALSLGWPDVYTFTKAMGERVAEEMWAGAGHRLSVVRPTIIESSLRHPYPGWIDGFKVADPLIAAYGRGLLPEFPALADTVLDIIPVDFVVNAILAAAAAPPAPGGANYYQVSSGITNPLRLGSLVHMVREYFSANPLKDAEGAHVAVPAWSFPHRGAVERALGRRELAVDVADRALGYLPANRRTRQWISALYKARRDLGTLRKFTSLYQPYTQTEVIFDDARTRALHAALPAERQAEHGFDVAEIDWRHYLLDVHIPGVPGLMRDRTPKEAPGAPAELPRRKDVLAVFDLQRTVAAATLVEQYLWVELAAKPASRWPASLANLVALGPRYLQAERRDRGDFIRTFMRRYEGASEQELRAVIARKVTPSLRRGLLVEAVERIRAHREAGHRTVLVTGEIDVFVEPLAPLFDEIVAGRMETDGDGRWTGHLATSPLVGEARAAWLRRYAREQGMDLTGSYAYGDSYADRPWLEVVGYPNAVNPDAGLYRYARARRWPTHQWTATAEGRLTPVLRSIKGERQ
;
A
#
# COMPACT_ATOMS: atom_id res chain seq x y z
N MET A 1 17.97 -25.00 43.25
CA MET A 1 19.10 -24.60 42.40
C MET A 1 18.61 -23.40 41.60
N SER A 2 19.26 -22.25 41.76
CA SER A 2 18.77 -20.93 41.32
C SER A 2 18.43 -20.92 39.83
N GLN A 3 17.19 -20.57 39.49
CA GLN A 3 16.83 -20.24 38.11
C GLN A 3 17.34 -18.80 37.85
N PRO A 4 18.29 -18.57 36.94
CA PRO A 4 19.01 -17.29 36.87
C PRO A 4 18.15 -16.07 36.53
N LEU A 5 16.94 -16.28 35.98
CA LEU A 5 16.00 -15.22 35.65
C LEU A 5 14.88 -15.04 36.70
N ASP A 6 14.75 -15.95 37.67
CA ASP A 6 13.82 -15.75 38.78
C ASP A 6 14.29 -14.56 39.60
N GLN A 7 13.35 -13.68 39.97
CA GLN A 7 13.58 -12.41 40.67
C GLN A 7 14.39 -11.36 39.89
N ALA A 8 14.85 -11.67 38.68
CA ALA A 8 15.58 -10.73 37.84
C ALA A 8 14.68 -9.58 37.36
N HIS A 9 15.29 -8.42 37.13
CA HIS A 9 14.70 -7.32 36.38
C HIS A 9 15.21 -7.33 34.94
N VAL A 10 14.29 -7.60 34.01
CA VAL A 10 14.59 -7.71 32.58
C VAL A 10 14.13 -6.45 31.84
N LEU A 11 15.05 -5.79 31.14
CA LEU A 11 14.70 -4.76 30.15
C LEU A 11 14.49 -5.40 28.78
N LEU A 12 13.28 -5.32 28.23
CA LEU A 12 12.92 -5.85 26.92
C LEU A 12 12.64 -4.73 25.92
N THR A 13 13.47 -4.63 24.89
CA THR A 13 13.18 -3.77 23.73
C THR A 13 12.43 -4.57 22.65
N GLY A 14 11.57 -3.91 21.88
CA GLY A 14 10.85 -4.58 20.80
C GLY A 14 9.71 -5.49 21.30
N ALA A 15 9.22 -5.29 22.53
CA ALA A 15 8.16 -6.08 23.16
C ALA A 15 6.84 -6.13 22.35
N THR A 16 6.61 -5.17 21.46
CA THR A 16 5.44 -5.16 20.56
C THR A 16 5.66 -5.91 19.24
N GLY A 17 6.88 -6.37 18.96
CA GLY A 17 7.23 -7.19 17.80
C GLY A 17 6.84 -8.66 17.98
N PHE A 18 7.03 -9.48 16.94
CA PHE A 18 6.64 -10.89 16.96
C PHE A 18 7.41 -11.69 18.02
N VAL A 19 8.74 -11.70 17.94
CA VAL A 19 9.60 -12.40 18.91
C VAL A 19 9.45 -11.77 20.30
N GLY A 20 9.48 -10.44 20.40
CA GLY A 20 9.38 -9.73 21.68
C GLY A 20 8.10 -10.03 22.46
N GLN A 21 6.96 -10.19 21.79
CA GLN A 21 5.71 -10.59 22.45
C GLN A 21 5.79 -12.02 23.01
N ALA A 22 6.41 -12.94 22.26
CA ALA A 22 6.59 -14.32 22.71
C ALA A 22 7.57 -14.41 23.88
N VAL A 23 8.66 -13.62 23.83
CA VAL A 23 9.59 -13.48 24.96
C VAL A 23 8.87 -12.94 26.20
N LEU A 24 8.08 -11.86 26.07
CA LEU A 24 7.32 -11.30 27.18
C LEU A 24 6.33 -12.31 27.76
N GLU A 25 5.59 -13.02 26.90
CA GLU A 25 4.67 -14.07 27.33
C GLU A 25 5.40 -15.20 28.06
N LYS A 26 6.57 -15.61 27.58
CA LYS A 26 7.37 -16.68 28.20
C LYS A 26 7.97 -16.26 29.54
N LEU A 27 8.42 -15.01 29.67
CA LEU A 27 8.86 -14.44 30.95
C LEU A 27 7.71 -14.42 31.98
N LEU A 28 6.50 -14.06 31.55
CA LEU A 28 5.34 -14.00 32.45
C LEU A 28 4.86 -15.40 32.86
N SER A 29 4.85 -16.35 31.93
CA SER A 29 4.33 -17.70 32.15
C SER A 29 5.29 -18.65 32.85
N ALA A 30 6.59 -18.58 32.53
CA ALA A 30 7.60 -19.56 33.00
C ALA A 30 8.51 -19.05 34.12
N TYR A 31 8.50 -17.74 34.41
CA TYR A 31 9.33 -17.11 35.43
C TYR A 31 8.48 -16.17 36.29
N PRO A 32 7.64 -16.69 37.20
CA PRO A 32 6.57 -15.92 37.85
C PRO A 32 7.04 -14.76 38.73
N SER A 33 8.32 -14.74 39.12
CA SER A 33 8.94 -13.72 39.97
C SER A 33 9.70 -12.63 39.20
N THR A 34 9.87 -12.77 37.88
CA THR A 34 10.61 -11.81 37.04
C THR A 34 9.82 -10.53 36.84
N ARG A 35 10.47 -9.37 37.00
CA ARG A 35 9.97 -8.05 36.61
C ARG A 35 10.46 -7.71 35.21
N VAL A 36 9.63 -7.07 34.39
CA VAL A 36 9.96 -6.74 33.00
C VAL A 36 9.66 -5.27 32.71
N SER A 37 10.70 -4.49 32.43
CA SER A 37 10.57 -3.16 31.84
C SER A 37 10.52 -3.26 30.32
N VAL A 38 9.48 -2.73 29.68
CA VAL A 38 9.34 -2.74 28.21
C VAL A 38 9.52 -1.35 27.63
N LEU A 39 10.44 -1.21 26.68
CA LEU A 39 10.61 0.03 25.90
C LEU A 39 9.64 0.04 24.72
N VAL A 40 8.72 1.01 24.71
CA VAL A 40 7.69 1.12 23.67
C VAL A 40 7.46 2.58 23.29
N ARG A 41 7.60 2.89 21.99
CA ARG A 41 7.27 4.23 21.48
C ARG A 41 5.75 4.48 21.39
N PRO A 42 5.26 5.70 21.58
CA PRO A 42 3.89 6.07 21.21
C PRO A 42 3.62 5.87 19.71
N ARG A 43 2.35 5.71 19.29
CA ARG A 43 1.99 5.61 17.87
C ARG A 43 0.62 6.22 17.57
N GLY A 44 0.59 7.29 16.78
CA GLY A 44 -0.63 8.04 16.52
C GLY A 44 -1.19 8.58 17.84
N ASP A 45 -2.49 8.39 18.07
CA ASP A 45 -3.15 8.81 19.31
C ASP A 45 -2.96 7.84 20.49
N LEU A 46 -2.22 6.73 20.30
CA LEU A 46 -2.01 5.73 21.34
C LEU A 46 -0.71 5.95 22.12
N SER A 47 -0.83 6.06 23.45
CA SER A 47 0.32 6.10 24.35
C SER A 47 1.06 4.75 24.42
N ALA A 48 2.29 4.75 24.92
CA ALA A 48 3.07 3.53 25.12
C ALA A 48 2.34 2.52 26.03
N GLU A 49 1.79 3.00 27.14
CA GLU A 49 1.05 2.21 28.13
C GLU A 49 -0.20 1.59 27.51
N GLN A 50 -0.94 2.37 26.71
CA GLN A 50 -2.12 1.86 25.99
C GLN A 50 -1.74 0.79 24.97
N ARG A 51 -0.58 0.92 24.30
CA ARG A 51 -0.06 -0.10 23.38
C ARG A 51 0.32 -1.37 24.13
N VAL A 52 0.96 -1.27 25.28
CA VAL A 52 1.35 -2.42 26.13
C VAL A 52 0.14 -3.11 26.73
N ALA A 53 -0.84 -2.36 27.26
CA ALA A 53 -2.10 -2.92 27.78
C ALA A 53 -2.88 -3.71 26.72
N LYS A 54 -2.80 -3.30 25.44
CA LYS A 54 -3.39 -4.06 24.32
C LYS A 54 -2.66 -5.37 24.03
N LEU A 55 -1.39 -5.53 24.41
CA LEU A 55 -0.63 -6.77 24.18
C LEU A 55 -1.27 -7.95 24.91
N LEU A 56 -1.67 -7.77 26.18
CA LEU A 56 -2.28 -8.83 26.99
C LEU A 56 -3.50 -9.48 26.31
N ARG A 57 -4.24 -8.72 25.48
CA ARG A 57 -5.42 -9.22 24.76
C ARG A 57 -5.07 -10.03 23.52
N LYS A 58 -3.82 -10.01 23.05
CA LYS A 58 -3.40 -10.72 21.84
C LYS A 58 -3.43 -12.24 22.04
N PRO A 59 -3.51 -13.01 20.93
CA PRO A 59 -3.58 -14.48 20.99
C PRO A 59 -2.41 -15.14 21.70
N VAL A 60 -1.19 -14.57 21.63
CA VAL A 60 0.02 -15.11 22.26
C VAL A 60 -0.18 -15.37 23.76
N PHE A 61 -0.80 -14.44 24.49
CA PHE A 61 -1.05 -14.55 25.93
C PHE A 61 -2.28 -15.41 26.29
N LYS A 62 -3.01 -15.95 25.30
CA LYS A 62 -4.28 -16.64 25.54
C LYS A 62 -4.10 -17.90 26.40
N ALA A 63 -3.05 -18.67 26.15
CA ALA A 63 -2.77 -19.90 26.90
C ALA A 63 -2.46 -19.58 28.37
N TRP A 64 -1.54 -18.64 28.61
CA TRP A 64 -1.21 -18.17 29.96
C TRP A 64 -2.41 -17.56 30.70
N ARG A 65 -3.19 -16.68 30.06
CA ARG A 65 -4.40 -16.11 30.68
C ARG A 65 -5.41 -17.17 31.11
N ARG A 66 -5.53 -18.26 30.34
CA ARG A 66 -6.40 -19.39 30.69
C ARG A 66 -5.85 -20.21 31.85
N SER A 67 -4.52 -20.36 31.97
CA SER A 67 -3.92 -21.17 33.03
C SER A 67 -3.98 -20.50 34.40
N VAL A 68 -3.79 -19.17 34.46
CA VAL A 68 -3.80 -18.42 35.74
C VAL A 68 -5.13 -17.71 36.03
N GLY A 69 -6.02 -17.57 35.04
CA GLY A 69 -7.26 -16.79 35.12
C GLY A 69 -7.08 -15.34 34.64
N GLU A 70 -8.13 -14.78 34.02
CA GLU A 70 -8.06 -13.45 33.37
C GLU A 70 -7.73 -12.31 34.37
N GLU A 71 -8.33 -12.32 35.56
CA GLU A 71 -8.08 -11.31 36.60
C GLU A 71 -6.66 -11.42 37.17
N SER A 72 -6.23 -12.64 37.51
CA SER A 72 -4.88 -12.89 38.01
C SER A 72 -3.81 -12.57 36.98
N ALA A 73 -4.05 -12.87 35.70
CA ALA A 73 -3.14 -12.49 34.62
C ALA A 73 -3.05 -10.96 34.47
N ALA A 74 -4.17 -10.24 34.56
CA ALA A 74 -4.18 -8.79 34.51
C ALA A 74 -3.45 -8.16 35.71
N ALA A 75 -3.65 -8.69 36.91
CA ALA A 75 -2.95 -8.25 38.12
C ALA A 75 -1.44 -8.51 38.01
N ALA A 76 -1.04 -9.73 37.64
CA ALA A 76 0.37 -10.09 37.46
C ALA A 76 1.04 -9.24 36.36
N PHE A 77 0.34 -8.97 35.26
CA PHE A 77 0.84 -8.11 34.20
C PHE A 77 1.04 -6.66 34.68
N ALA A 78 0.07 -6.11 35.43
CA ALA A 78 0.16 -4.76 35.97
C ALA A 78 1.26 -4.61 37.04
N GLU A 79 1.48 -5.64 37.85
CA GLU A 79 2.51 -5.67 38.89
C GLU A 79 3.91 -5.83 38.30
N ARG A 80 4.06 -6.71 37.30
CA ARG A 80 5.37 -7.17 36.82
C ARG A 80 5.85 -6.47 35.56
N VAL A 81 4.99 -5.77 34.82
CA VAL A 81 5.35 -5.11 33.56
C VAL A 81 5.30 -3.59 33.70
N SER A 82 6.47 -2.95 33.70
CA SER A 82 6.63 -1.50 33.65
C SER A 82 6.85 -1.02 32.22
N VAL A 83 6.33 0.16 31.88
CA VAL A 83 6.44 0.73 30.52
C VAL A 83 7.39 1.91 30.52
N ILE A 84 8.38 1.86 29.64
CA ILE A 84 9.28 2.97 29.34
C ILE A 84 8.82 3.54 28.00
N SER A 85 8.22 4.73 28.03
CA SER A 85 7.77 5.43 26.83
C SER A 85 8.94 6.12 26.14
N GLY A 86 9.39 5.57 25.02
CA GLY A 86 10.52 6.11 24.25
C GLY A 86 10.80 5.33 22.96
N ASP A 87 11.68 5.84 22.12
CA ASP A 87 12.22 5.14 20.96
C ASP A 87 13.74 5.05 21.09
N LEU A 88 14.38 4.12 20.38
CA LEU A 88 15.83 3.96 20.46
C LEU A 88 16.60 5.20 19.96
N GLY A 89 15.99 6.06 19.15
CA GLY A 89 16.59 7.33 18.73
C GLY A 89 16.41 8.49 19.72
N ASP A 90 15.58 8.31 20.74
CA ASP A 90 15.30 9.30 21.79
C ASP A 90 14.93 8.55 23.08
N LEU A 91 15.97 8.00 23.72
CA LEU A 91 15.81 7.13 24.88
C LEU A 91 15.67 7.96 26.17
N PRO A 92 14.62 7.73 26.97
CA PRO A 92 14.57 8.25 28.33
C PRO A 92 15.59 7.54 29.24
N PRO A 93 15.88 8.07 30.44
CA PRO A 93 16.69 7.39 31.43
C PRO A 93 16.19 5.97 31.70
N LEU A 94 17.11 5.01 31.67
CA LEU A 94 16.82 3.60 31.95
C LEU A 94 16.91 3.31 33.45
N PRO A 95 16.21 2.29 33.98
CA PRO A 95 16.35 1.88 35.37
C PRO A 95 17.78 1.44 35.70
N ASP A 96 18.26 1.72 36.91
CA ASP A 96 19.59 1.38 37.40
C ASP A 96 19.66 -0.02 38.04
N ASP A 97 18.52 -0.68 38.24
CA ASP A 97 18.37 -2.00 38.83
C ASP A 97 18.11 -3.11 37.79
N VAL A 98 18.57 -2.93 36.54
CA VAL A 98 18.40 -3.94 35.46
C VAL A 98 19.49 -5.01 35.58
N ASP A 99 19.07 -6.29 35.60
CA ASP A 99 19.99 -7.44 35.62
C ASP A 99 20.28 -7.98 34.22
N VAL A 100 19.28 -7.93 33.33
CA VAL A 100 19.34 -8.51 31.98
C VAL A 100 18.66 -7.59 30.98
N VAL A 101 19.30 -7.37 29.83
CA VAL A 101 18.71 -6.65 28.69
C VAL A 101 18.49 -7.62 27.55
N LEU A 102 17.24 -7.76 27.10
CA LEU A 102 16.88 -8.50 25.89
C LEU A 102 16.63 -7.48 24.77
N HIS A 103 17.64 -7.29 23.92
CA HIS A 103 17.57 -6.34 22.82
C HIS A 103 17.03 -6.99 21.54
N SER A 104 15.72 -6.88 21.29
CA SER A 104 15.04 -7.43 20.12
C SER A 104 14.37 -6.36 19.23
N ALA A 105 14.50 -5.08 19.55
CA ALA A 105 13.98 -4.00 18.71
C ALA A 105 14.76 -3.90 17.39
N SER A 106 14.06 -4.04 16.27
CA SER A 106 14.64 -3.89 14.93
C SER A 106 13.53 -3.74 13.88
N THR A 107 13.88 -3.16 12.74
CA THR A 107 13.02 -3.14 11.55
C THR A 107 13.46 -4.23 10.58
N VAL A 108 12.61 -5.23 10.39
CA VAL A 108 12.84 -6.33 9.44
C VAL A 108 12.23 -5.96 8.09
N SER A 109 12.98 -5.21 7.29
CA SER A 109 12.60 -4.82 5.92
C SER A 109 13.83 -4.79 5.02
N PHE A 110 13.81 -5.56 3.92
CA PHE A 110 14.94 -5.66 3.00
C PHE A 110 15.05 -4.48 2.03
N ASP A 111 13.97 -3.70 1.88
CA ASP A 111 13.83 -2.53 1.01
C ASP A 111 13.61 -1.23 1.81
N LEU A 112 14.18 -1.14 3.01
CA LEU A 112 14.14 0.09 3.80
C LEU A 112 15.15 1.12 3.23
N PRO A 113 14.82 2.42 3.18
CA PRO A 113 15.80 3.46 2.89
C PRO A 113 17.03 3.33 3.79
N VAL A 114 18.23 3.52 3.22
CA VAL A 114 19.50 3.25 3.93
C VAL A 114 19.64 4.05 5.23
N ASP A 115 19.22 5.31 5.24
CA ASP A 115 19.23 6.19 6.41
C ASP A 115 18.34 5.65 7.53
N GLU A 116 17.12 5.21 7.19
CA GLU A 116 16.17 4.63 8.15
C GLU A 116 16.66 3.28 8.68
N ALA A 117 17.30 2.46 7.84
CA ALA A 117 17.88 1.18 8.25
C ALA A 117 19.04 1.35 9.23
N PHE A 118 19.96 2.28 8.95
CA PHE A 118 21.08 2.58 9.83
C PHE A 118 20.63 3.23 11.13
N ALA A 119 19.69 4.17 11.08
CA ALA A 119 19.13 4.78 12.29
C ALA A 119 18.53 3.73 13.24
N ALA A 120 17.76 2.77 12.70
CA ALA A 120 17.10 1.75 13.51
C ALA A 120 18.05 0.67 14.04
N ASN A 121 18.94 0.14 13.20
CA ASN A 121 19.73 -1.07 13.51
C ASN A 121 21.18 -0.78 13.94
N VAL A 122 21.66 0.45 13.78
CA VAL A 122 23.01 0.88 14.21
C VAL A 122 22.89 2.02 15.23
N GLY A 123 22.18 3.10 14.88
CA GLY A 123 21.94 4.22 15.79
C GLY A 123 21.18 3.79 17.05
N GLY A 124 20.15 2.95 16.91
CA GLY A 124 19.38 2.46 18.04
C GLY A 124 20.20 1.68 19.08
N PRO A 125 21.04 0.69 18.68
CA PRO A 125 21.99 0.06 19.58
C PRO A 125 23.00 1.03 20.21
N ILE A 126 23.54 2.01 19.46
CA ILE A 126 24.46 3.02 20.02
C ILE A 126 23.79 3.74 21.20
N SER A 127 22.61 4.31 20.97
CA SER A 127 21.87 5.03 22.00
C SER A 127 21.49 4.13 23.18
N LEU A 128 21.16 2.86 22.94
CA LEU A 128 20.87 1.90 24.01
C LEU A 128 22.09 1.67 24.91
N TYR A 129 23.27 1.41 24.33
CA TYR A 129 24.47 1.14 25.11
C TYR A 129 25.02 2.38 25.82
N GLU A 130 24.89 3.57 25.22
CA GLU A 130 25.18 4.84 25.90
C GLU A 130 24.26 5.05 27.11
N ALA A 131 22.95 4.82 26.93
CA ALA A 131 21.98 4.94 28.01
C ALA A 131 22.23 3.92 29.13
N LEU A 132 22.56 2.67 28.79
CA LEU A 132 22.91 1.63 29.76
C LEU A 132 24.19 1.98 30.51
N ALA A 133 25.26 2.40 29.82
CA ALA A 133 26.50 2.82 30.45
C ALA A 133 26.28 3.99 31.42
N ALA A 134 25.39 4.93 31.07
CA ALA A 134 25.04 6.06 31.93
C ALA A 134 24.33 5.67 33.23
N THR A 135 23.69 4.50 33.31
CA THR A 135 23.07 3.99 34.56
C THR A 135 24.12 3.53 35.58
N GLY A 136 25.32 3.15 35.14
CA GLY A 136 26.34 2.51 35.97
C GLY A 136 26.04 1.05 36.32
N ALA A 137 24.92 0.47 35.84
CA ALA A 137 24.62 -0.95 35.99
C ALA A 137 25.46 -1.80 35.04
N ASP A 138 25.60 -3.10 35.34
CA ASP A 138 26.34 -4.07 34.53
C ASP A 138 25.45 -5.26 34.13
N PRO A 139 24.31 -5.01 33.44
CA PRO A 139 23.41 -6.09 33.03
C PRO A 139 24.05 -6.99 31.98
N HIS A 140 23.65 -8.26 31.98
CA HIS A 140 23.91 -9.14 30.84
C HIS A 140 23.03 -8.74 29.65
N VAL A 141 23.64 -8.37 28.53
CA VAL A 141 22.91 -8.05 27.30
C VAL A 141 22.82 -9.28 26.40
N VAL A 142 21.59 -9.63 26.00
CA VAL A 142 21.31 -10.52 24.88
C VAL A 142 20.87 -9.69 23.68
N HIS A 143 21.76 -9.57 22.68
CA HIS A 143 21.51 -8.84 21.44
C HIS A 143 20.95 -9.80 20.38
N VAL A 144 19.71 -9.55 19.91
CA VAL A 144 19.08 -10.38 18.87
C VAL A 144 19.43 -9.84 17.48
N SER A 145 20.20 -10.64 16.75
CA SER A 145 20.64 -10.39 15.39
C SER A 145 19.94 -11.34 14.40
N THR A 146 20.65 -11.85 13.39
CA THR A 146 20.17 -12.86 12.45
C THR A 146 21.34 -13.67 11.91
N SER A 147 21.17 -14.95 11.56
CA SER A 147 22.27 -15.76 10.99
C SER A 147 22.75 -15.21 9.64
N TYR A 148 21.88 -14.51 8.91
CA TYR A 148 22.19 -13.93 7.60
C TYR A 148 23.18 -12.76 7.63
N VAL A 149 23.62 -12.30 8.80
CA VAL A 149 24.79 -11.41 8.92
C VAL A 149 26.08 -12.08 8.40
N ALA A 150 26.09 -13.40 8.22
CA ALA A 150 27.16 -14.11 7.53
C ALA A 150 27.36 -13.62 6.08
N GLY A 151 26.36 -12.97 5.48
CA GLY A 151 26.43 -12.37 4.14
C GLY A 151 26.41 -13.42 3.03
N LEU A 152 27.02 -13.08 1.89
CA LEU A 152 27.11 -13.90 0.66
C LEU A 152 28.25 -14.92 0.68
N ARG A 153 28.74 -15.29 1.87
CA ARG A 153 29.81 -16.29 2.04
C ARG A 153 29.34 -17.65 1.52
N LYS A 154 30.27 -18.56 1.29
CA LYS A 154 29.98 -19.95 0.94
C LYS A 154 30.53 -20.88 2.00
N GLY A 155 29.80 -21.96 2.29
CA GLY A 155 30.21 -22.95 3.29
C GLY A 155 29.68 -22.63 4.69
N VAL A 156 30.39 -23.13 5.70
CA VAL A 156 29.91 -23.09 7.08
C VAL A 156 30.16 -21.73 7.73
N ALA A 157 29.11 -21.13 8.30
CA ALA A 157 29.20 -19.94 9.13
C ALA A 157 29.18 -20.35 10.61
N GLU A 158 30.31 -20.16 11.29
CA GLU A 158 30.52 -20.55 12.68
C GLU A 158 29.90 -19.58 13.69
N GLU A 159 29.57 -20.09 14.88
CA GLU A 159 29.12 -19.29 16.03
C GLU A 159 30.27 -18.51 16.69
N ARG A 160 30.64 -17.40 16.04
CA ARG A 160 31.68 -16.47 16.50
C ARG A 160 31.44 -15.03 16.03
N ALA A 161 32.30 -14.12 16.48
CA ALA A 161 32.37 -12.74 16.00
C ALA A 161 32.53 -12.69 14.48
N LEU A 162 31.90 -11.69 13.85
CA LEU A 162 31.96 -11.53 12.40
C LEU A 162 33.35 -11.06 11.97
N ASP A 163 33.83 -11.66 10.88
CA ASP A 163 35.12 -11.33 10.29
C ASP A 163 34.93 -10.26 9.21
N HIS A 164 35.02 -8.98 9.62
CA HIS A 164 35.04 -7.82 8.73
C HIS A 164 35.67 -6.62 9.45
N GLU A 165 36.28 -5.70 8.69
CA GLU A 165 36.91 -4.47 9.20
C GLU A 165 36.12 -3.19 8.84
N ILE A 166 34.87 -3.34 8.40
CA ILE A 166 34.02 -2.21 8.01
C ILE A 166 33.78 -1.27 9.21
N ASP A 167 34.10 0.00 9.02
CA ASP A 167 33.91 1.07 9.99
C ASP A 167 32.43 1.49 10.09
N ARG A 168 31.79 1.16 11.21
CA ARG A 168 30.37 1.45 11.45
C ARG A 168 30.05 2.95 11.51
N GLU A 169 30.99 3.80 11.92
CA GLU A 169 30.77 5.24 12.08
C GLU A 169 30.76 5.93 10.71
N VAL A 170 31.69 5.55 9.85
CA VAL A 170 31.73 6.00 8.46
C VAL A 170 30.46 5.59 7.71
N GLU A 171 30.03 4.32 7.85
CA GLU A 171 28.83 3.84 7.17
C GLU A 171 27.55 4.52 7.69
N LEU A 172 27.44 4.74 9.01
CA LEU A 172 26.31 5.46 9.60
C LEU A 172 26.26 6.92 9.11
N ALA A 173 27.40 7.63 9.10
CA ALA A 173 27.47 9.00 8.61
C ALA A 173 27.12 9.10 7.11
N SER A 174 27.60 8.15 6.30
CA SER A 174 27.28 8.05 4.88
C SER A 174 25.79 7.80 4.64
N ALA A 175 25.18 6.87 5.40
CA ALA A 175 23.77 6.55 5.29
C ALA A 175 22.88 7.76 5.60
N VAL A 176 23.18 8.51 6.67
CA VAL A 176 22.46 9.74 7.03
C VAL A 176 22.62 10.82 5.95
N ALA A 177 23.83 11.01 5.43
CA ALA A 177 24.10 11.99 4.37
C ALA A 177 23.42 11.64 3.04
N ALA A 178 23.16 10.36 2.76
CA ALA A 178 22.51 9.91 1.53
C ALA A 178 21.11 10.52 1.34
N ARG A 179 20.34 10.71 2.42
CA ARG A 179 19.01 11.36 2.37
C ARG A 179 19.09 12.77 1.83
N GLU A 180 20.00 13.58 2.38
CA GLU A 180 20.19 14.97 1.96
C GLU A 180 20.65 15.04 0.50
N ALA A 181 21.59 14.17 0.11
CA ALA A 181 22.07 14.08 -1.26
C ALA A 181 20.94 13.72 -2.25
N ALA A 182 20.13 12.70 -1.95
CA ALA A 182 18.99 12.30 -2.77
C ALA A 182 17.92 13.41 -2.84
N GLU A 183 17.63 14.10 -1.74
CA GLU A 183 16.71 15.23 -1.73
C GLU A 183 17.21 16.38 -2.63
N LYS A 184 18.50 16.70 -2.59
CA LYS A 184 19.11 17.72 -3.44
C LYS A 184 19.06 17.31 -4.92
N GLU A 185 19.43 16.07 -5.23
CA GLU A 185 19.42 15.55 -6.60
C GLU A 185 18.00 15.54 -7.20
N SER A 186 17.00 15.19 -6.40
CA SER A 186 15.59 15.13 -6.84
C SER A 186 15.04 16.47 -7.31
N ARG A 187 15.66 17.59 -6.90
CA ARG A 187 15.26 18.97 -7.24
C ARG A 187 16.09 19.57 -8.37
N THR A 188 17.02 18.82 -8.95
CA THR A 188 17.76 19.26 -10.14
C THR A 188 16.81 19.42 -11.34
N PRO A 189 17.09 20.36 -12.27
CA PRO A 189 16.26 20.55 -13.47
C PRO A 189 16.08 19.26 -14.30
N GLU A 190 17.08 18.38 -14.32
CA GLU A 190 17.08 17.14 -15.07
C GLU A 190 16.07 16.14 -14.51
N VAL A 191 16.15 15.86 -13.20
CA VAL A 191 15.28 14.89 -12.52
C VAL A 191 13.87 15.46 -12.38
N LEU A 192 13.73 16.64 -11.79
CA LEU A 192 12.42 17.25 -11.56
C LEU A 192 11.73 17.57 -12.88
N GLY A 193 12.48 18.04 -13.89
CA GLY A 193 11.93 18.29 -15.21
C GLY A 193 11.42 17.01 -15.90
N ARG A 194 12.08 15.86 -15.72
CA ARG A 194 11.57 14.56 -16.20
C ARG A 194 10.27 14.18 -15.50
N LEU A 195 10.24 14.21 -14.17
CA LEU A 195 9.08 13.86 -13.37
C LEU A 195 7.88 14.78 -13.68
N LEU A 196 8.14 16.08 -13.86
CA LEU A 196 7.11 17.06 -14.25
C LEU A 196 6.53 16.75 -15.64
N ARG A 197 7.36 16.41 -16.64
CA ARG A 197 6.87 16.04 -17.98
C ARG A 197 6.00 14.77 -17.95
N GLU A 198 6.36 13.80 -17.12
CA GLU A 198 5.57 12.58 -16.91
C GLU A 198 4.24 12.89 -16.23
N ALA A 199 4.27 13.69 -15.14
CA ALA A 199 3.07 14.15 -14.45
C ALA A 199 2.15 14.98 -15.37
N GLU A 200 2.69 15.85 -16.21
CA GLU A 200 1.91 16.58 -17.21
C GLU A 200 1.24 15.64 -18.22
N LYS A 201 1.96 14.63 -18.70
CA LYS A 201 1.40 13.68 -19.69
C LYS A 201 0.18 12.95 -19.14
N GLU A 202 0.20 12.61 -17.85
CA GLU A 202 -0.88 11.87 -17.21
C GLU A 202 -1.99 12.77 -16.65
N HIS A 203 -1.63 13.90 -16.04
CA HIS A 203 -2.54 14.69 -15.20
C HIS A 203 -2.92 16.06 -15.77
N ARG A 204 -2.40 16.49 -16.93
CA ARG A 204 -2.70 17.82 -17.51
C ARG A 204 -4.20 18.13 -17.62
N ARG A 205 -5.04 17.12 -17.92
CA ARG A 205 -6.50 17.31 -18.02
C ARG A 205 -7.17 17.63 -16.69
N ALA A 206 -6.55 17.28 -15.57
CA ALA A 206 -7.04 17.59 -14.23
C ALA A 206 -6.56 18.97 -13.74
N GLY A 207 -5.66 19.65 -14.45
CA GLY A 207 -5.19 20.99 -14.13
C GLY A 207 -3.77 21.06 -13.57
N ALA A 208 -3.28 22.29 -13.41
CA ALA A 208 -1.89 22.56 -13.04
C ALA A 208 -1.55 22.13 -11.61
N ARG A 209 -2.48 22.26 -10.66
CA ARG A 209 -2.30 21.82 -9.28
C ARG A 209 -2.23 20.29 -9.21
N ALA A 210 -3.09 19.60 -9.96
CA ALA A 210 -3.05 18.13 -10.03
C ALA A 210 -1.72 17.62 -10.60
N VAL A 211 -1.15 18.33 -11.59
CA VAL A 211 0.20 18.06 -12.12
C VAL A 211 1.26 18.31 -11.05
N ALA A 212 1.21 19.44 -10.34
CA ALA A 212 2.20 19.78 -9.30
C ALA A 212 2.18 18.78 -8.14
N GLU A 213 1.00 18.39 -7.64
CA GLU A 213 0.86 17.39 -6.58
C GLU A 213 1.36 16.01 -7.03
N ALA A 214 1.08 15.62 -8.28
CA ALA A 214 1.59 14.36 -8.83
C ALA A 214 3.11 14.38 -9.03
N ALA A 215 3.68 15.50 -9.49
CA ALA A 215 5.12 15.67 -9.64
C ALA A 215 5.84 15.61 -8.28
N GLU A 216 5.27 16.23 -7.24
CA GLU A 216 5.84 16.16 -5.89
C GLU A 216 5.75 14.75 -5.29
N THR A 217 4.62 14.06 -5.49
CA THR A 217 4.47 12.65 -5.07
C THR A 217 5.52 11.76 -5.75
N ALA A 218 5.67 11.90 -7.07
CA ALA A 218 6.66 11.15 -7.84
C ALA A 218 8.10 11.49 -7.42
N ARG A 219 8.38 12.74 -7.03
CA ARG A 219 9.67 13.16 -6.49
C ARG A 219 9.98 12.47 -5.15
N SER A 220 9.02 12.46 -4.23
CA SER A 220 9.18 11.75 -2.94
C SER A 220 9.39 10.25 -3.12
N GLU A 221 8.66 9.63 -4.05
CA GLU A 221 8.84 8.22 -4.41
C GLU A 221 10.24 7.97 -5.01
N TRP A 222 10.70 8.86 -5.89
CA TRP A 222 12.05 8.79 -6.47
C TRP A 222 13.14 8.87 -5.41
N VAL A 223 13.04 9.80 -4.45
CA VAL A 223 14.00 9.91 -3.32
C VAL A 223 14.05 8.60 -2.53
N ARG A 224 12.88 8.05 -2.19
CA ARG A 224 12.80 6.77 -1.47
C ARG A 224 13.49 5.65 -2.26
N GLU A 225 13.24 5.57 -3.57
CA GLU A 225 13.85 4.57 -4.44
C GLU A 225 15.38 4.71 -4.52
N GLN A 226 15.91 5.94 -4.60
CA GLN A 226 17.36 6.16 -4.58
C GLN A 226 18.01 5.68 -3.28
N LEU A 227 17.36 5.90 -2.13
CA LEU A 227 17.91 5.48 -0.84
C LEU A 227 17.88 3.97 -0.64
N VAL A 228 16.82 3.33 -1.13
CA VAL A 228 16.73 1.86 -1.17
C VAL A 228 17.86 1.31 -2.04
N GLU A 229 18.07 1.89 -3.22
CA GLU A 229 19.09 1.45 -4.17
C GLU A 229 20.51 1.71 -3.65
N HIS A 230 20.74 2.83 -2.95
CA HIS A 230 22.00 3.14 -2.28
C HIS A 230 22.33 2.06 -1.25
N GLY A 231 21.41 1.76 -0.34
CA GLY A 231 21.59 0.73 0.70
C GLY A 231 21.81 -0.65 0.10
N ARG A 232 21.01 -1.01 -0.92
CA ARG A 232 21.13 -2.29 -1.64
C ARG A 232 22.50 -2.44 -2.30
N THR A 233 22.95 -1.43 -3.04
CA THR A 233 24.23 -1.45 -3.75
C THR A 233 25.39 -1.47 -2.76
N ARG A 234 25.32 -0.70 -1.68
CA ARG A 234 26.36 -0.66 -0.65
C ARG A 234 26.49 -2.00 0.06
N ALA A 235 25.38 -2.59 0.51
CA ALA A 235 25.36 -3.91 1.14
C ALA A 235 26.00 -4.97 0.23
N LEU A 236 25.57 -5.02 -1.03
CA LEU A 236 26.12 -5.96 -2.02
C LEU A 236 27.62 -5.76 -2.25
N SER A 237 28.08 -4.51 -2.33
CA SER A 237 29.52 -4.19 -2.51
C SER A 237 30.39 -4.68 -1.36
N LEU A 238 29.80 -4.83 -0.17
CA LEU A 238 30.47 -5.28 1.05
C LEU A 238 30.21 -6.77 1.35
N GLY A 239 29.48 -7.47 0.49
CA GLY A 239 29.23 -8.90 0.62
C GLY A 239 27.98 -9.28 1.42
N TRP A 240 27.05 -8.34 1.68
CA TRP A 240 25.73 -8.65 2.26
C TRP A 240 24.63 -8.61 1.20
N PRO A 241 23.63 -9.51 1.26
CA PRO A 241 22.59 -9.60 0.24
C PRO A 241 21.66 -8.37 0.21
N ASP A 242 21.47 -7.71 1.35
CA ASP A 242 20.58 -6.55 1.49
C ASP A 242 20.97 -5.63 2.66
N VAL A 243 20.29 -4.49 2.74
CA VAL A 243 20.54 -3.47 3.77
C VAL A 243 20.21 -3.96 5.18
N TYR A 244 19.28 -4.90 5.33
CA TYR A 244 18.88 -5.42 6.64
C TYR A 244 20.01 -6.26 7.27
N THR A 245 20.52 -7.24 6.53
CA THR A 245 21.64 -8.09 6.96
C THR A 245 22.91 -7.29 7.20
N PHE A 246 23.18 -6.31 6.34
CA PHE A 246 24.29 -5.37 6.50
C PHE A 246 24.17 -4.56 7.81
N THR A 247 23.03 -3.90 8.04
CA THR A 247 22.86 -3.07 9.24
C THR A 247 22.78 -3.89 10.53
N LYS A 248 22.32 -5.15 10.47
CA LYS A 248 22.42 -6.09 11.60
C LYS A 248 23.86 -6.47 11.93
N ALA A 249 24.70 -6.71 10.92
CA ALA A 249 26.13 -6.95 11.14
C ALA A 249 26.80 -5.73 11.80
N MET A 250 26.46 -4.52 11.37
CA MET A 250 26.95 -3.29 12.01
C MET A 250 26.44 -3.14 13.45
N GLY A 251 25.19 -3.52 13.72
CA GLY A 251 24.63 -3.54 15.08
C GLY A 251 25.32 -4.52 16.03
N GLU A 252 25.77 -5.68 15.52
CA GLU A 252 26.64 -6.58 16.29
C GLU A 252 27.99 -5.93 16.60
N ARG A 253 28.62 -5.26 15.63
CA ARG A 253 29.87 -4.53 15.84
C ARG A 253 29.73 -3.45 16.92
N VAL A 254 28.62 -2.71 16.92
CA VAL A 254 28.28 -1.75 17.98
C VAL A 254 28.22 -2.44 19.35
N ALA A 255 27.54 -3.59 19.46
CA ALA A 255 27.44 -4.34 20.71
C ALA A 255 28.80 -4.85 21.20
N GLU A 256 29.61 -5.37 20.29
CA GLU A 256 30.95 -5.87 20.58
C GLU A 256 31.87 -4.73 21.07
N GLU A 257 31.91 -3.59 20.38
CA GLU A 257 32.81 -2.49 20.71
C GLU A 257 32.38 -1.69 21.94
N MET A 258 31.11 -1.27 21.99
CA MET A 258 30.63 -0.34 23.02
C MET A 258 30.24 -1.03 24.32
N TRP A 259 29.85 -2.32 24.27
CA TRP A 259 29.42 -3.05 25.45
C TRP A 259 30.47 -4.07 25.91
N ALA A 260 30.72 -5.11 25.11
CA ALA A 260 31.69 -6.14 25.49
C ALA A 260 33.12 -5.57 25.60
N GLY A 261 33.52 -4.69 24.68
CA GLY A 261 34.81 -4.00 24.68
C GLY A 261 35.02 -3.08 25.89
N ALA A 262 33.94 -2.62 26.52
CA ALA A 262 33.98 -1.87 27.78
C ALA A 262 34.03 -2.77 29.04
N GLY A 263 34.11 -4.09 28.86
CA GLY A 263 34.22 -5.06 29.96
C GLY A 263 32.88 -5.66 30.42
N HIS A 264 31.77 -5.35 29.74
CA HIS A 264 30.46 -5.90 30.07
C HIS A 264 30.20 -7.28 29.45
N ARG A 265 29.07 -7.90 29.81
CA ARG A 265 28.69 -9.25 29.34
C ARG A 265 27.75 -9.18 28.15
N LEU A 266 28.09 -9.88 27.06
CA LEU A 266 27.30 -9.89 25.82
C LEU A 266 27.04 -11.30 25.31
N SER A 267 25.78 -11.60 24.98
CA SER A 267 25.40 -12.74 24.15
C SER A 267 24.71 -12.26 22.89
N VAL A 268 25.15 -12.74 21.73
CA VAL A 268 24.52 -12.45 20.43
C VAL A 268 23.74 -13.68 19.98
N VAL A 269 22.42 -13.55 19.82
CA VAL A 269 21.54 -14.63 19.34
C VAL A 269 21.14 -14.32 17.91
N ARG A 270 21.50 -15.21 16.99
CA ARG A 270 21.32 -15.13 15.54
C ARG A 270 20.28 -16.17 15.10
N PRO A 271 18.98 -15.83 15.06
CA PRO A 271 17.98 -16.69 14.45
C PRO A 271 18.03 -16.62 12.92
N THR A 272 17.57 -17.70 12.29
CA THR A 272 17.28 -17.78 10.85
C THR A 272 15.85 -17.29 10.54
N ILE A 273 15.19 -17.75 9.48
CA ILE A 273 13.83 -17.30 9.14
C ILE A 273 12.85 -17.80 10.20
N ILE A 274 12.38 -16.88 11.05
CA ILE A 274 11.49 -17.22 12.17
C ILE A 274 10.05 -17.36 11.67
N GLU A 275 9.48 -18.54 11.87
CA GLU A 275 8.09 -18.86 11.51
C GLU A 275 7.28 -19.26 12.76
N SER A 276 6.05 -19.74 12.54
CA SER A 276 5.09 -20.06 13.62
C SER A 276 5.67 -20.97 14.71
N SER A 277 5.13 -20.90 15.93
CA SER A 277 5.58 -21.81 16.99
C SER A 277 5.23 -23.26 16.69
N LEU A 278 6.15 -24.17 17.03
CA LEU A 278 5.91 -25.61 16.97
C LEU A 278 5.03 -26.05 18.14
N ARG A 279 5.34 -25.58 19.36
CA ARG A 279 4.69 -26.01 20.61
C ARG A 279 4.11 -24.83 21.40
N HIS A 280 4.91 -23.79 21.68
CA HIS A 280 4.55 -22.72 22.64
C HIS A 280 4.45 -21.34 21.96
N PRO A 281 3.46 -20.48 22.24
CA PRO A 281 2.38 -20.61 23.23
C PRO A 281 1.29 -21.60 22.84
N TYR A 282 1.17 -21.91 21.56
CA TYR A 282 0.39 -23.03 21.03
C TYR A 282 0.87 -23.33 19.60
N PRO A 283 0.68 -24.55 19.07
CA PRO A 283 1.11 -24.89 17.71
C PRO A 283 0.49 -23.97 16.66
N GLY A 284 1.32 -23.44 15.75
CA GLY A 284 0.88 -22.59 14.64
C GLY A 284 0.67 -21.12 15.00
N TRP A 285 1.01 -20.68 16.22
CA TRP A 285 0.92 -19.25 16.56
C TRP A 285 1.95 -18.43 15.76
N ILE A 286 1.46 -17.38 15.10
CA ILE A 286 2.26 -16.43 14.32
C ILE A 286 1.55 -15.06 14.34
N ASP A 287 2.31 -13.97 14.51
CA ASP A 287 1.75 -12.60 14.55
C ASP A 287 1.91 -11.88 13.21
N GLY A 288 0.93 -12.02 12.33
CA GLY A 288 0.92 -11.43 10.97
C GLY A 288 1.66 -12.26 9.93
N PHE A 289 1.73 -11.77 8.69
CA PHE A 289 2.47 -12.42 7.59
C PHE A 289 3.98 -12.25 7.78
N LYS A 290 4.71 -13.36 7.85
CA LYS A 290 6.17 -13.42 7.98
C LYS A 290 6.86 -13.57 6.64
N VAL A 291 8.14 -13.90 6.66
CA VAL A 291 9.01 -13.85 5.49
C VAL A 291 8.57 -14.91 4.47
N ALA A 292 8.23 -16.14 4.90
CA ALA A 292 7.78 -17.19 3.98
C ALA A 292 6.29 -17.10 3.60
N ASP A 293 5.42 -16.61 4.50
CA ASP A 293 3.96 -16.65 4.30
C ASP A 293 3.46 -16.02 2.98
N PRO A 294 3.93 -14.84 2.52
CA PRO A 294 3.51 -14.25 1.26
C PRO A 294 3.85 -15.13 0.05
N LEU A 295 4.98 -15.85 0.09
CA LEU A 295 5.38 -16.79 -0.96
C LEU A 295 4.47 -18.02 -0.97
N ILE A 296 4.22 -18.61 0.21
CA ILE A 296 3.31 -19.75 0.39
C ILE A 296 1.89 -19.37 -0.09
N ALA A 297 1.41 -18.17 0.26
CA ALA A 297 0.12 -17.64 -0.17
C ALA A 297 0.05 -17.37 -1.68
N ALA A 298 1.10 -16.78 -2.26
CA ALA A 298 1.16 -16.51 -3.69
C ALA A 298 1.20 -17.81 -4.50
N TYR A 299 1.87 -18.84 -3.98
CA TYR A 299 1.87 -20.17 -4.57
C TYR A 299 0.47 -20.83 -4.52
N GLY A 300 -0.17 -20.86 -3.34
CA GLY A 300 -1.51 -21.42 -3.19
C GLY A 300 -2.56 -20.72 -4.06
N ARG A 301 -2.31 -19.45 -4.44
CA ARG A 301 -3.14 -18.66 -5.37
C ARG A 301 -2.76 -18.82 -6.84
N GLY A 302 -1.79 -19.68 -7.17
CA GLY A 302 -1.35 -19.92 -8.54
C GLY A 302 -0.61 -18.74 -9.19
N LEU A 303 -0.17 -17.75 -8.40
CA LEU A 303 0.49 -16.55 -8.92
C LEU A 303 1.97 -16.80 -9.26
N LEU A 304 2.61 -17.77 -8.60
CA LEU A 304 4.03 -18.12 -8.78
C LEU A 304 4.18 -19.41 -9.61
N PRO A 305 4.19 -19.34 -10.95
CA PRO A 305 4.41 -20.52 -11.79
C PRO A 305 5.87 -21.02 -11.76
N GLU A 306 6.83 -20.10 -11.57
CA GLU A 306 8.27 -20.38 -11.55
C GLU A 306 8.94 -19.53 -10.47
N PHE A 307 9.94 -20.07 -9.79
CA PHE A 307 10.71 -19.36 -8.76
C PHE A 307 12.22 -19.59 -8.96
N PRO A 308 13.07 -18.54 -8.90
CA PRO A 308 14.49 -18.65 -9.24
C PRO A 308 15.32 -19.17 -8.08
N ALA A 309 15.14 -20.43 -7.73
CA ALA A 309 15.88 -21.06 -6.65
C ALA A 309 16.52 -22.39 -7.07
N LEU A 310 17.45 -22.85 -6.24
CA LEU A 310 18.10 -24.14 -6.41
C LEU A 310 17.43 -25.15 -5.48
N ALA A 311 17.06 -26.32 -6.01
CA ALA A 311 16.30 -27.32 -5.26
C ALA A 311 17.09 -27.92 -4.08
N ASP A 312 18.41 -27.90 -4.18
CA ASP A 312 19.38 -28.44 -3.22
C ASP A 312 19.83 -27.42 -2.17
N THR A 313 19.50 -26.13 -2.33
CA THR A 313 19.75 -25.10 -1.31
C THR A 313 18.97 -25.42 -0.04
N VAL A 314 19.65 -25.30 1.10
CA VAL A 314 19.03 -25.36 2.42
C VAL A 314 18.32 -24.03 2.68
N LEU A 315 17.03 -24.09 2.97
CA LEU A 315 16.26 -22.94 3.43
C LEU A 315 16.08 -23.06 4.93
N ASP A 316 16.85 -22.27 5.68
CA ASP A 316 16.80 -22.26 7.13
C ASP A 316 15.58 -21.51 7.67
N ILE A 317 14.59 -22.30 8.09
CA ILE A 317 13.42 -21.85 8.85
C ILE A 317 13.57 -22.32 10.29
N ILE A 318 13.09 -21.55 11.26
CA ILE A 318 13.09 -21.94 12.67
C ILE A 318 11.77 -21.55 13.36
N PRO A 319 11.17 -22.44 14.17
CA PRO A 319 10.00 -22.07 14.98
C PRO A 319 10.31 -20.99 16.02
N VAL A 320 9.41 -20.04 16.23
CA VAL A 320 9.62 -18.92 17.16
C VAL A 320 9.85 -19.35 18.62
N ASP A 321 9.26 -20.46 19.07
CA ASP A 321 9.48 -20.97 20.43
C ASP A 321 10.92 -21.43 20.66
N PHE A 322 11.58 -21.97 19.63
CA PHE A 322 12.98 -22.36 19.73
C PHE A 322 13.87 -21.13 19.91
N VAL A 323 13.56 -20.07 19.15
CA VAL A 323 14.27 -18.78 19.26
C VAL A 323 14.06 -18.15 20.64
N VAL A 324 12.83 -18.14 21.14
CA VAL A 324 12.50 -17.59 22.47
C VAL A 324 13.22 -18.37 23.56
N ASN A 325 13.19 -19.70 23.51
CA ASN A 325 13.85 -20.53 24.51
C ASN A 325 15.37 -20.36 24.48
N ALA A 326 15.98 -20.25 23.29
CA ALA A 326 17.41 -19.98 23.14
C ALA A 326 17.79 -18.59 23.68
N ILE A 327 16.98 -17.55 23.45
CA ILE A 327 17.19 -16.20 24.01
C ILE A 327 17.21 -16.25 25.55
N LEU A 328 16.24 -16.94 26.16
CA LEU A 328 16.14 -17.03 27.62
C LEU A 328 17.23 -17.92 28.23
N ALA A 329 17.62 -18.98 27.54
CA ALA A 329 18.75 -19.82 27.95
C ALA A 329 20.07 -19.04 27.88
N ALA A 330 20.28 -18.26 26.82
CA ALA A 330 21.45 -17.39 26.71
C ALA A 330 21.45 -16.35 27.83
N ALA A 331 20.32 -15.68 28.07
CA ALA A 331 20.16 -14.70 29.15
C ALA A 331 20.54 -15.28 30.53
N ALA A 332 20.15 -16.53 30.78
CA ALA A 332 20.43 -17.26 32.01
C ALA A 332 21.88 -17.80 32.12
N ALA A 333 22.66 -17.76 31.04
CA ALA A 333 24.04 -18.27 30.97
C ALA A 333 25.02 -17.16 30.52
N PRO A 334 25.19 -16.10 31.33
CA PRO A 334 26.06 -14.98 30.97
C PRO A 334 27.52 -15.41 30.76
N PRO A 335 28.23 -14.83 29.77
CA PRO A 335 29.68 -15.00 29.66
C PRO A 335 30.42 -14.33 30.83
N ALA A 336 31.73 -14.58 30.91
CA ALA A 336 32.60 -13.79 31.77
C ALA A 336 32.57 -12.30 31.38
N PRO A 337 32.84 -11.36 32.32
CA PRO A 337 33.02 -9.94 32.01
C PRO A 337 33.96 -9.71 30.83
N GLY A 338 33.58 -8.85 29.89
CA GLY A 338 34.29 -8.58 28.65
C GLY A 338 34.19 -9.69 27.59
N GLY A 339 33.51 -10.79 27.91
CA GLY A 339 33.28 -11.91 27.01
C GLY A 339 32.04 -11.72 26.14
N ALA A 340 32.12 -12.22 24.91
CA ALA A 340 31.00 -12.31 23.98
C ALA A 340 30.73 -13.76 23.56
N ASN A 341 29.49 -14.23 23.74
CA ASN A 341 29.02 -15.52 23.23
C ASN A 341 28.14 -15.32 21.99
N TYR A 342 28.17 -16.28 21.07
CA TYR A 342 27.40 -16.25 19.84
C TYR A 342 26.60 -17.55 19.74
N TYR A 343 25.32 -17.44 19.41
CA TYR A 343 24.40 -18.56 19.29
C TYR A 343 23.60 -18.43 18.00
N GLN A 344 23.68 -19.41 17.12
CA GLN A 344 22.90 -19.48 15.90
C GLN A 344 21.73 -20.44 16.06
N VAL A 345 20.53 -19.88 16.11
CA VAL A 345 19.28 -20.66 16.16
C VAL A 345 18.89 -21.00 14.72
N SER A 346 19.44 -22.10 14.24
CA SER A 346 19.38 -22.55 12.84
C SER A 346 19.21 -24.06 12.74
N SER A 347 18.78 -24.53 11.57
CA SER A 347 18.56 -25.96 11.30
C SER A 347 19.57 -26.55 10.31
N GLY A 348 20.33 -25.72 9.60
CA GLY A 348 20.96 -26.08 8.35
C GLY A 348 22.04 -27.16 8.45
N ILE A 349 22.81 -27.22 9.54
CA ILE A 349 23.75 -28.33 9.79
C ILE A 349 23.02 -29.56 10.36
N THR A 350 22.23 -29.37 11.42
CA THR A 350 21.72 -30.49 12.23
C THR A 350 20.48 -31.17 11.65
N ASN A 351 19.56 -30.41 11.06
CA ASN A 351 18.30 -30.91 10.52
C ASN A 351 17.88 -30.13 9.25
N PRO A 352 18.62 -30.27 8.14
CA PRO A 352 18.48 -29.39 6.96
C PRO A 352 17.13 -29.54 6.25
N LEU A 353 16.41 -28.42 6.09
CA LEU A 353 15.27 -28.31 5.20
C LEU A 353 15.70 -27.86 3.80
N ARG A 354 15.77 -28.79 2.85
CA ARG A 354 16.04 -28.45 1.45
C ARG A 354 14.84 -27.76 0.83
N LEU A 355 15.10 -26.74 0.01
CA LEU A 355 14.04 -26.00 -0.66
C LEU A 355 13.17 -26.92 -1.51
N GLY A 356 13.76 -27.85 -2.28
CA GLY A 356 13.01 -28.82 -3.07
C GLY A 356 11.98 -29.63 -2.26
N SER A 357 12.34 -30.02 -1.03
CA SER A 357 11.44 -30.71 -0.11
C SER A 357 10.31 -29.80 0.38
N LEU A 358 10.64 -28.55 0.74
CA LEU A 358 9.63 -27.54 1.12
C LEU A 358 8.61 -27.34 0.00
N VAL A 359 9.07 -27.16 -1.24
CA VAL A 359 8.19 -27.00 -2.41
C VAL A 359 7.25 -28.18 -2.55
N HIS A 360 7.77 -29.40 -2.41
CA HIS A 360 6.98 -30.61 -2.50
C HIS A 360 5.88 -30.64 -1.43
N MET A 361 6.22 -30.33 -0.17
CA MET A 361 5.26 -30.29 0.94
C MET A 361 4.20 -29.19 0.76
N VAL A 362 4.61 -27.99 0.35
CA VAL A 362 3.67 -26.88 0.07
C VAL A 362 2.72 -27.25 -1.07
N ARG A 363 3.23 -27.89 -2.13
CA ARG A 363 2.41 -28.41 -3.24
C ARG A 363 1.42 -29.47 -2.75
N GLU A 364 1.89 -30.43 -1.96
CA GLU A 364 1.06 -31.48 -1.40
C GLU A 364 -0.11 -30.87 -0.60
N TYR A 365 0.19 -29.93 0.30
CA TYR A 365 -0.80 -29.25 1.11
C TYR A 365 -1.90 -28.60 0.26
N PHE A 366 -1.53 -27.76 -0.72
CA PHE A 366 -2.51 -27.04 -1.54
C PHE A 366 -3.17 -27.91 -2.60
N SER A 367 -2.58 -29.04 -2.96
CA SER A 367 -3.27 -30.04 -3.80
C SER A 367 -4.39 -30.74 -3.03
N ALA A 368 -4.18 -31.00 -1.73
CA ALA A 368 -5.20 -31.54 -0.85
C ALA A 368 -6.20 -30.48 -0.36
N ASN A 369 -5.75 -29.23 -0.19
CA ASN A 369 -6.52 -28.10 0.34
C ASN A 369 -6.50 -26.90 -0.64
N PRO A 370 -7.12 -27.02 -1.83
CA PRO A 370 -7.05 -25.97 -2.85
C PRO A 370 -7.80 -24.71 -2.43
N LEU A 371 -7.11 -23.56 -2.50
CA LEU A 371 -7.72 -22.25 -2.30
C LEU A 371 -8.76 -21.96 -3.39
N LYS A 372 -9.72 -21.09 -3.10
CA LYS A 372 -10.70 -20.60 -4.07
C LYS A 372 -10.29 -19.26 -4.66
N ASP A 373 -10.56 -19.07 -5.94
CA ASP A 373 -10.43 -17.78 -6.62
C ASP A 373 -11.60 -16.83 -6.31
N ALA A 374 -11.67 -15.68 -6.98
CA ALA A 374 -12.72 -14.69 -6.73
C ALA A 374 -14.10 -15.15 -7.24
N GLU A 375 -14.11 -16.15 -8.12
CA GLU A 375 -15.25 -16.76 -8.76
C GLU A 375 -15.69 -18.04 -8.03
N GLY A 376 -14.98 -18.42 -6.96
CA GLY A 376 -15.26 -19.59 -6.12
C GLY A 376 -14.69 -20.90 -6.66
N ALA A 377 -13.95 -20.88 -7.77
CA ALA A 377 -13.33 -22.06 -8.35
C ALA A 377 -12.02 -22.41 -7.63
N HIS A 378 -11.73 -23.71 -7.53
CA HIS A 378 -10.49 -24.19 -6.93
C HIS A 378 -9.29 -23.85 -7.81
N VAL A 379 -8.30 -23.20 -7.20
CA VAL A 379 -7.05 -22.85 -7.85
C VAL A 379 -6.19 -24.09 -8.02
N ALA A 380 -5.83 -24.40 -9.27
CA ALA A 380 -4.84 -25.42 -9.56
C ALA A 380 -3.43 -24.86 -9.32
N VAL A 381 -2.70 -25.45 -8.36
CA VAL A 381 -1.33 -25.04 -8.08
C VAL A 381 -0.36 -25.57 -9.14
N PRO A 382 0.60 -24.75 -9.60
CA PRO A 382 1.55 -25.15 -10.63
C PRO A 382 2.54 -26.20 -10.09
N ALA A 383 2.97 -27.11 -10.96
CA ALA A 383 4.15 -27.93 -10.69
C ALA A 383 5.39 -27.05 -10.89
N TRP A 384 6.11 -26.76 -9.81
CA TRP A 384 7.32 -25.95 -9.90
C TRP A 384 8.43 -26.68 -10.65
N SER A 385 8.95 -26.00 -11.67
CA SER A 385 10.29 -26.24 -12.18
C SER A 385 11.27 -25.31 -11.48
N PHE A 386 12.53 -25.72 -11.36
CA PHE A 386 13.64 -24.87 -10.91
C PHE A 386 14.40 -24.36 -12.15
N PRO A 387 13.95 -23.27 -12.80
CA PRO A 387 14.58 -22.79 -14.03
C PRO A 387 15.98 -22.23 -13.77
N HIS A 388 16.85 -22.32 -14.78
CA HIS A 388 18.23 -21.82 -14.73
C HIS A 388 18.28 -20.30 -14.44
N ARG A 389 19.38 -19.84 -13.81
CA ARG A 389 19.58 -18.44 -13.40
C ARG A 389 19.20 -17.45 -14.51
N GLY A 390 18.39 -16.44 -14.16
CA GLY A 390 17.96 -15.35 -15.04
C GLY A 390 16.83 -15.68 -16.03
N ALA A 391 16.35 -16.93 -16.13
CA ALA A 391 15.23 -17.26 -17.01
C ALA A 391 13.91 -16.60 -16.53
N VAL A 392 13.68 -16.59 -15.21
CA VAL A 392 12.49 -15.96 -14.59
C VAL A 392 12.48 -14.45 -14.83
N GLU A 393 13.62 -13.77 -14.64
CA GLU A 393 13.75 -12.32 -14.89
C GLU A 393 13.45 -11.97 -16.36
N ARG A 394 13.99 -12.74 -17.31
CA ARG A 394 13.71 -12.57 -18.74
C ARG A 394 12.24 -12.84 -19.08
N ALA A 395 11.60 -13.81 -18.43
CA ALA A 395 10.18 -14.09 -18.62
C ALA A 395 9.30 -12.96 -18.07
N LEU A 396 9.60 -12.45 -16.88
CA LEU A 396 8.90 -11.31 -16.27
C LEU A 396 9.04 -10.05 -17.15
N GLY A 397 10.26 -9.72 -17.59
CA GLY A 397 10.49 -8.55 -18.44
C GLY A 397 9.73 -8.60 -19.78
N ARG A 398 9.62 -9.78 -20.39
CA ARG A 398 8.80 -9.97 -21.61
C ARG A 398 7.30 -9.76 -21.36
N ARG A 399 6.79 -10.22 -20.22
CA ARG A 399 5.38 -10.04 -19.83
C ARG A 399 5.06 -8.59 -19.49
N GLU A 400 5.95 -7.90 -18.79
CA GLU A 400 5.82 -6.47 -18.49
C GLU A 400 5.80 -5.63 -19.76
N LEU A 401 6.73 -5.86 -20.68
CA LEU A 401 6.75 -5.18 -21.97
C LEU A 401 5.43 -5.39 -22.73
N ALA A 402 4.89 -6.60 -22.73
CA ALA A 402 3.61 -6.90 -23.36
C ALA A 402 2.44 -6.14 -22.70
N VAL A 403 2.41 -6.06 -21.36
CA VAL A 403 1.41 -5.30 -20.61
C VAL A 403 1.53 -3.80 -20.90
N ASP A 404 2.74 -3.26 -20.97
CA ASP A 404 2.98 -1.84 -21.26
C ASP A 404 2.59 -1.46 -22.69
N VAL A 405 2.80 -2.36 -23.65
CA VAL A 405 2.34 -2.19 -25.04
C VAL A 405 0.82 -2.26 -25.10
N ALA A 406 0.19 -3.20 -24.40
CA ALA A 406 -1.25 -3.33 -24.34
C ALA A 406 -1.93 -2.11 -23.66
N ASP A 407 -1.35 -1.58 -22.58
CA ASP A 407 -1.86 -0.38 -21.88
C ASP A 407 -1.78 0.85 -22.79
N ARG A 408 -0.66 1.02 -23.52
CA ARG A 408 -0.52 2.07 -24.55
C ARG A 408 -1.61 1.96 -25.62
N ALA A 409 -1.86 0.75 -26.14
CA ALA A 409 -2.88 0.52 -27.15
C ALA A 409 -4.31 0.80 -26.63
N LEU A 410 -4.63 0.39 -25.40
CA LEU A 410 -5.93 0.64 -24.77
C LEU A 410 -6.20 2.13 -24.57
N GLY A 411 -5.17 2.94 -24.33
CA GLY A 411 -5.30 4.40 -24.18
C GLY A 411 -5.88 5.11 -25.41
N TYR A 412 -5.86 4.48 -26.59
CA TYR A 412 -6.42 5.03 -27.83
C TYR A 412 -7.83 4.51 -28.15
N LEU A 413 -8.36 3.54 -27.41
CA LEU A 413 -9.65 2.93 -27.69
C LEU A 413 -10.83 3.67 -27.02
N PRO A 414 -12.02 3.68 -27.64
CA PRO A 414 -13.21 4.31 -27.05
C PRO A 414 -13.68 3.60 -25.77
N ALA A 415 -14.22 4.39 -24.84
CA ALA A 415 -14.71 3.90 -23.55
C ALA A 415 -16.06 3.16 -23.70
N ASN A 416 -15.98 1.84 -23.84
CA ASN A 416 -17.12 0.93 -23.97
C ASN A 416 -17.02 -0.19 -22.90
N ARG A 417 -18.08 -0.98 -22.71
CA ARG A 417 -18.11 -2.07 -21.71
C ARG A 417 -16.94 -3.07 -21.86
N ARG A 418 -16.60 -3.44 -23.11
CA ARG A 418 -15.49 -4.36 -23.42
C ARG A 418 -14.12 -3.76 -23.08
N THR A 419 -13.88 -2.50 -23.43
CA THR A 419 -12.59 -1.85 -23.14
C THR A 419 -12.40 -1.66 -21.63
N ARG A 420 -13.46 -1.39 -20.85
CA ARG A 420 -13.38 -1.37 -19.38
C ARG A 420 -13.02 -2.74 -18.77
N GLN A 421 -13.56 -3.83 -19.31
CA GLN A 421 -13.19 -5.20 -18.90
C GLN A 421 -11.70 -5.45 -19.18
N TRP A 422 -11.21 -5.06 -20.35
CA TRP A 422 -9.79 -5.16 -20.71
C TRP A 422 -8.89 -4.30 -19.82
N ILE A 423 -9.28 -3.06 -19.52
CA ILE A 423 -8.57 -2.19 -18.57
C ILE A 423 -8.46 -2.86 -17.20
N SER A 424 -9.55 -3.50 -16.74
CA SER A 424 -9.56 -4.18 -15.45
C SER A 424 -8.66 -5.43 -15.46
N ALA A 425 -8.65 -6.19 -16.56
CA ALA A 425 -7.77 -7.33 -16.75
C ALA A 425 -6.28 -6.92 -16.82
N LEU A 426 -5.94 -5.85 -17.55
CA LEU A 426 -4.58 -5.32 -17.60
C LEU A 426 -4.13 -4.77 -16.25
N TYR A 427 -4.99 -4.05 -15.54
CA TYR A 427 -4.66 -3.54 -14.19
C TYR A 427 -4.37 -4.70 -13.22
N LYS A 428 -5.17 -5.78 -13.28
CA LYS A 428 -4.90 -7.01 -12.53
C LYS A 428 -3.55 -7.61 -12.94
N ALA A 429 -3.29 -7.79 -14.24
CA ALA A 429 -2.04 -8.35 -14.73
C ALA A 429 -0.80 -7.53 -14.32
N ARG A 430 -0.85 -6.20 -14.44
CA ARG A 430 0.25 -5.30 -14.03
C ARG A 430 0.52 -5.38 -12.54
N ARG A 431 -0.53 -5.38 -11.72
CA ARG A 431 -0.39 -5.54 -10.27
C ARG A 431 0.19 -6.90 -9.90
N ASP A 432 -0.29 -7.97 -10.54
CA ASP A 432 0.16 -9.33 -10.25
C ASP A 432 1.63 -9.50 -10.70
N LEU A 433 2.04 -8.96 -11.86
CA LEU A 433 3.45 -8.90 -12.30
C LEU A 433 4.33 -8.09 -11.35
N GLY A 434 3.89 -6.91 -10.91
CA GLY A 434 4.64 -6.10 -9.94
C GLY A 434 4.84 -6.83 -8.61
N THR A 435 3.81 -7.57 -8.16
CA THR A 435 3.89 -8.42 -6.97
C THR A 435 4.91 -9.55 -7.16
N LEU A 436 4.88 -10.23 -8.31
CA LEU A 436 5.84 -11.29 -8.64
C LEU A 436 7.27 -10.77 -8.70
N ARG A 437 7.49 -9.61 -9.31
CA ARG A 437 8.80 -8.99 -9.39
C ARG A 437 9.34 -8.66 -8.02
N LYS A 438 8.51 -8.05 -7.16
CA LYS A 438 8.88 -7.74 -5.78
C LYS A 438 9.27 -9.00 -5.01
N PHE A 439 8.48 -10.07 -5.09
CA PHE A 439 8.84 -11.34 -4.42
C PHE A 439 10.12 -11.94 -4.98
N THR A 440 10.26 -12.00 -6.30
CA THR A 440 11.45 -12.56 -6.94
C THR A 440 12.71 -11.82 -6.49
N SER A 441 12.73 -10.49 -6.54
CA SER A 441 13.92 -9.69 -6.19
C SER A 441 14.26 -9.73 -4.70
N LEU A 442 13.27 -9.77 -3.81
CA LEU A 442 13.50 -9.74 -2.36
C LEU A 442 14.01 -11.08 -1.81
N TYR A 443 13.52 -12.19 -2.34
CA TYR A 443 13.80 -13.52 -1.78
C TYR A 443 14.91 -14.27 -2.52
N GLN A 444 15.25 -13.85 -3.74
CA GLN A 444 16.29 -14.49 -4.54
C GLN A 444 17.62 -14.67 -3.78
N PRO A 445 18.17 -13.68 -3.05
CA PRO A 445 19.43 -13.85 -2.33
C PRO A 445 19.38 -14.97 -1.29
N TYR A 446 18.23 -15.13 -0.62
CA TYR A 446 18.01 -16.15 0.42
C TYR A 446 17.81 -17.55 -0.14
N THR A 447 17.22 -17.65 -1.34
CA THR A 447 16.99 -18.96 -2.00
C THR A 447 18.14 -19.42 -2.89
N GLN A 448 19.20 -18.61 -2.98
CA GLN A 448 20.44 -18.91 -3.69
C GLN A 448 21.65 -18.86 -2.76
N THR A 449 21.42 -18.73 -1.44
CA THR A 449 22.51 -18.78 -0.45
C THR A 449 23.13 -20.17 -0.44
N GLU A 450 24.46 -20.19 -0.32
CA GLU A 450 25.26 -21.41 -0.15
C GLU A 450 25.91 -21.43 1.25
N VAL A 451 25.46 -20.55 2.15
CA VAL A 451 25.87 -20.56 3.57
C VAL A 451 25.11 -21.65 4.29
N ILE A 452 25.82 -22.40 5.12
CA ILE A 452 25.23 -23.35 6.08
C ILE A 452 25.58 -22.83 7.49
N PHE A 453 24.58 -22.62 8.32
CA PHE A 453 24.76 -22.06 9.66
C PHE A 453 25.09 -23.16 10.67
N ASP A 454 26.22 -23.02 11.37
CA ASP A 454 26.59 -23.90 12.47
C ASP A 454 25.82 -23.57 13.75
N ASP A 455 25.48 -24.60 14.52
CA ASP A 455 24.68 -24.52 15.76
C ASP A 455 25.36 -25.20 16.96
N ALA A 456 26.66 -25.54 16.87
CA ALA A 456 27.39 -26.30 17.90
C ALA A 456 27.30 -25.73 19.33
N ARG A 457 27.54 -24.42 19.52
CA ARG A 457 27.37 -23.69 20.79
C ARG A 457 25.91 -23.59 21.21
N THR A 458 24.97 -23.42 20.27
CA THR A 458 23.54 -23.43 20.57
C THR A 458 23.10 -24.80 21.11
N ARG A 459 23.56 -25.90 20.50
CA ARG A 459 23.33 -27.25 21.01
C ARG A 459 24.00 -27.49 22.35
N ALA A 460 25.22 -26.99 22.54
CA ALA A 460 25.89 -27.06 23.85
C ALA A 460 25.13 -26.29 24.93
N LEU A 461 24.57 -25.12 24.60
CA LEU A 461 23.71 -24.35 25.49
C LEU A 461 22.43 -25.12 25.86
N HIS A 462 21.79 -25.76 24.88
CA HIS A 462 20.64 -26.63 25.12
C HIS A 462 20.98 -27.80 26.06
N ALA A 463 22.07 -28.50 25.77
CA ALA A 463 22.51 -29.66 26.55
C ALA A 463 22.90 -29.31 28.00
N ALA A 464 23.30 -28.07 28.25
CA ALA A 464 23.62 -27.58 29.59
C ALA A 464 22.37 -27.29 30.44
N LEU A 465 21.16 -27.27 29.86
CA LEU A 465 19.93 -27.07 30.61
C LEU A 465 19.58 -28.30 31.47
N PRO A 466 18.97 -28.12 32.65
CA PRO A 466 18.38 -29.23 33.41
C PRO A 466 17.35 -30.02 32.58
N ALA A 467 17.21 -31.32 32.82
CA ALA A 467 16.35 -32.20 32.03
C ALA A 467 14.88 -31.75 32.02
N GLU A 468 14.37 -31.22 33.13
CA GLU A 468 13.02 -30.67 33.21
C GLU A 468 12.86 -29.44 32.30
N ARG A 469 13.89 -28.59 32.23
CA ARG A 469 13.90 -27.42 31.35
C ARG A 469 14.07 -27.80 29.88
N GLN A 470 14.79 -28.86 29.55
CA GLN A 470 14.82 -29.37 28.17
C GLN A 470 13.44 -29.84 27.73
N ALA A 471 12.67 -30.51 28.60
CA ALA A 471 11.33 -30.98 28.27
C ALA A 471 10.32 -29.83 28.04
N GLU A 472 10.36 -28.79 28.87
CA GLU A 472 9.39 -27.68 28.81
C GLU A 472 9.83 -26.50 27.91
N HIS A 473 11.14 -26.31 27.79
CA HIS A 473 11.81 -25.15 27.17
C HIS A 473 12.96 -25.56 26.25
N GLY A 474 12.95 -26.79 25.75
CA GLY A 474 13.95 -27.25 24.80
C GLY A 474 13.90 -26.48 23.48
N PHE A 475 15.00 -26.57 22.75
CA PHE A 475 15.18 -25.97 21.43
C PHE A 475 16.12 -26.81 20.57
N ASP A 476 16.13 -28.13 20.76
CA ASP A 476 16.88 -29.07 19.92
C ASP A 476 16.20 -29.22 18.55
N VAL A 477 16.82 -28.63 17.53
CA VAL A 477 16.31 -28.61 16.15
C VAL A 477 16.22 -29.99 15.52
N ALA A 478 16.91 -31.00 16.07
CA ALA A 478 16.77 -32.39 15.62
C ALA A 478 15.37 -32.97 15.89
N GLU A 479 14.60 -32.39 16.81
CA GLU A 479 13.22 -32.81 17.12
C GLU A 479 12.18 -32.31 16.11
N ILE A 480 12.57 -31.43 15.18
CA ILE A 480 11.64 -30.84 14.21
C ILE A 480 11.35 -31.87 13.10
N ASP A 481 10.17 -32.46 13.12
CA ASP A 481 9.60 -33.13 11.94
C ASP A 481 9.08 -32.06 10.97
N TRP A 482 9.87 -31.78 9.92
CA TRP A 482 9.52 -30.79 8.91
C TRP A 482 8.18 -31.02 8.24
N ARG A 483 7.81 -32.29 8.03
CA ARG A 483 6.56 -32.64 7.38
C ARG A 483 5.38 -32.31 8.27
N HIS A 484 5.43 -32.75 9.52
CA HIS A 484 4.42 -32.39 10.51
C HIS A 484 4.34 -30.88 10.72
N TYR A 485 5.48 -30.22 10.93
CA TYR A 485 5.54 -28.80 11.18
C TYR A 485 4.96 -27.98 10.02
N LEU A 486 5.26 -28.30 8.76
CA LEU A 486 4.75 -27.53 7.63
C LEU A 486 3.28 -27.84 7.32
N LEU A 487 2.91 -29.11 7.24
CA LEU A 487 1.58 -29.53 6.77
C LEU A 487 0.49 -29.37 7.84
N ASP A 488 0.82 -29.68 9.10
CA ASP A 488 -0.18 -29.75 10.18
C ASP A 488 -0.16 -28.52 11.08
N VAL A 489 0.97 -27.80 11.17
CA VAL A 489 1.17 -26.70 12.13
C VAL A 489 1.24 -25.34 11.45
N HIS A 490 2.26 -25.11 10.61
CA HIS A 490 2.58 -23.80 10.07
C HIS A 490 1.57 -23.34 9.01
N ILE A 491 1.43 -24.07 7.88
CA ILE A 491 0.56 -23.66 6.78
C ILE A 491 -0.91 -23.48 7.22
N PRO A 492 -1.50 -24.39 8.01
CA PRO A 492 -2.86 -24.18 8.56
C PRO A 492 -2.95 -22.98 9.50
N GLY A 493 -1.87 -22.67 10.24
CA GLY A 493 -1.79 -21.60 11.21
C GLY A 493 -1.67 -20.19 10.62
N VAL A 494 -1.25 -20.05 9.36
CA VAL A 494 -1.02 -18.74 8.71
C VAL A 494 -2.33 -17.93 8.63
N PRO A 495 -2.44 -16.78 9.34
CA PRO A 495 -3.67 -16.01 9.42
C PRO A 495 -4.15 -15.53 8.05
N GLY A 496 -5.37 -15.90 7.68
CA GLY A 496 -6.00 -15.43 6.45
C GLY A 496 -5.48 -16.08 5.17
N LEU A 497 -4.61 -17.09 5.27
CA LEU A 497 -4.18 -17.91 4.12
C LEU A 497 -5.36 -18.73 3.56
N MET A 498 -6.07 -19.43 4.46
CA MET A 498 -7.25 -20.26 4.14
C MET A 498 -8.57 -19.49 4.14
N ARG A 499 -8.56 -18.17 4.42
CA ARG A 499 -9.79 -17.39 4.34
C ARG A 499 -10.16 -17.26 2.86
N ASP A 500 -11.25 -17.92 2.48
CA ASP A 500 -11.96 -17.63 1.24
C ASP A 500 -12.07 -16.11 1.14
N ARG A 501 -11.75 -15.57 -0.04
CA ARG A 501 -12.14 -14.20 -0.35
C ARG A 501 -13.66 -14.20 -0.21
N THR A 502 -14.17 -13.67 0.90
CA THR A 502 -15.58 -13.32 0.96
C THR A 502 -15.79 -12.44 -0.26
N PRO A 503 -16.70 -12.80 -1.18
CA PRO A 503 -17.08 -11.89 -2.25
C PRO A 503 -17.41 -10.60 -1.54
N LYS A 504 -16.58 -9.58 -1.76
CA LYS A 504 -16.85 -8.28 -1.16
C LYS A 504 -18.21 -7.94 -1.73
N GLU A 505 -19.24 -7.85 -0.87
CA GLU A 505 -20.59 -7.54 -1.29
C GLU A 505 -20.47 -6.43 -2.32
N ALA A 506 -20.98 -6.70 -3.53
CA ALA A 506 -21.19 -5.64 -4.49
C ALA A 506 -21.86 -4.52 -3.69
N PRO A 507 -21.39 -3.26 -3.78
CA PRO A 507 -21.87 -2.18 -2.94
C PRO A 507 -23.39 -2.31 -2.85
N GLY A 508 -23.85 -2.60 -1.62
CA GLY A 508 -25.26 -2.91 -1.37
C GLY A 508 -26.14 -1.81 -1.95
N ALA A 509 -27.42 -2.13 -2.16
CA ALA A 509 -28.42 -1.18 -2.61
C ALA A 509 -28.16 0.22 -2.01
N PRO A 510 -28.18 1.29 -2.82
CA PRO A 510 -27.67 2.59 -2.42
C PRO A 510 -28.27 2.97 -1.06
N ALA A 511 -27.40 3.17 -0.06
CA ALA A 511 -27.82 3.60 1.27
C ALA A 511 -28.77 4.79 1.12
N GLU A 512 -29.87 4.78 1.88
CA GLU A 512 -30.83 5.87 1.87
C GLU A 512 -30.11 7.21 2.08
N LEU A 513 -30.44 8.19 1.23
CA LEU A 513 -29.83 9.51 1.32
C LEU A 513 -30.22 10.17 2.64
N PRO A 514 -29.26 10.73 3.40
CA PRO A 514 -29.54 11.32 4.70
C PRO A 514 -30.45 12.54 4.56
N ARG A 515 -31.54 12.62 5.32
CA ARG A 515 -32.44 13.79 5.24
C ARG A 515 -31.84 15.01 5.94
N ARG A 516 -31.16 15.87 5.17
CA ARG A 516 -30.46 17.08 5.65
C ARG A 516 -30.49 18.19 4.61
N LYS A 517 -30.44 19.45 5.07
CA LYS A 517 -30.51 20.66 4.22
C LYS A 517 -29.16 21.30 3.91
N ASP A 518 -28.12 20.91 4.64
CA ASP A 518 -26.75 21.42 4.50
C ASP A 518 -25.91 20.54 3.55
N VAL A 519 -26.55 19.79 2.66
CA VAL A 519 -25.91 18.85 1.74
C VAL A 519 -26.07 19.32 0.29
N LEU A 520 -24.97 19.30 -0.47
CA LEU A 520 -24.97 19.54 -1.91
C LEU A 520 -25.01 18.23 -2.69
N ALA A 521 -25.76 18.21 -3.77
CA ALA A 521 -25.70 17.19 -4.80
C ALA A 521 -25.34 17.84 -6.13
N VAL A 522 -24.08 17.69 -6.53
CA VAL A 522 -23.47 18.41 -7.65
C VAL A 522 -23.32 17.48 -8.86
N PHE A 523 -23.79 17.90 -10.02
CA PHE A 523 -23.80 17.08 -11.23
C PHE A 523 -23.06 17.79 -12.37
N ASP A 524 -22.24 17.05 -13.12
CA ASP A 524 -21.87 17.44 -14.48
C ASP A 524 -23.02 17.17 -15.46
N LEU A 525 -22.99 17.83 -16.62
CA LEU A 525 -24.02 17.65 -17.63
C LEU A 525 -23.72 16.47 -18.57
N GLN A 526 -22.57 16.45 -19.23
CA GLN A 526 -22.34 15.54 -20.35
C GLN A 526 -22.02 14.13 -19.86
N ARG A 527 -22.68 13.12 -20.44
CA ARG A 527 -22.62 11.69 -20.08
C ARG A 527 -22.92 11.36 -18.60
N THR A 528 -23.26 12.37 -17.81
CA THR A 528 -23.67 12.30 -16.41
C THR A 528 -25.17 12.56 -16.27
N VAL A 529 -25.69 13.66 -16.82
CA VAL A 529 -27.13 13.97 -16.80
C VAL A 529 -27.74 13.81 -18.20
N ALA A 530 -27.02 14.23 -19.24
CA ALA A 530 -27.41 14.09 -20.64
C ALA A 530 -26.50 13.09 -21.36
N ALA A 531 -27.06 12.21 -22.20
CA ALA A 531 -26.32 11.23 -22.99
C ALA A 531 -25.44 11.88 -24.07
N ALA A 532 -25.86 13.05 -24.57
CA ALA A 532 -25.21 13.77 -25.65
C ALA A 532 -23.95 14.50 -25.18
N THR A 533 -22.91 14.45 -26.00
CA THR A 533 -21.69 15.26 -25.85
C THR A 533 -21.95 16.73 -26.21
N LEU A 534 -21.05 17.61 -25.76
CA LEU A 534 -21.09 19.04 -26.06
C LEU A 534 -21.16 19.31 -27.58
N VAL A 535 -20.44 18.54 -28.39
CA VAL A 535 -20.44 18.66 -29.86
C VAL A 535 -21.76 18.21 -30.48
N GLU A 536 -22.37 17.14 -29.96
CA GLU A 536 -23.66 16.65 -30.46
C GLU A 536 -24.80 17.63 -30.15
N GLN A 537 -24.82 18.19 -28.94
CA GLN A 537 -25.81 19.20 -28.54
C GLN A 537 -25.68 20.46 -29.40
N TYR A 538 -24.46 20.91 -29.64
CA TYR A 538 -24.18 22.02 -30.53
C TYR A 538 -24.65 21.76 -31.96
N LEU A 539 -24.34 20.59 -32.51
CA LEU A 539 -24.74 20.22 -33.86
C LEU A 539 -26.26 20.27 -34.00
N TRP A 540 -27.00 19.87 -32.97
CA TRP A 540 -28.47 19.99 -32.98
C TRP A 540 -28.93 21.45 -33.02
N VAL A 541 -28.28 22.35 -32.30
CA VAL A 541 -28.59 23.79 -32.36
C VAL A 541 -28.29 24.34 -33.75
N GLU A 542 -27.13 24.02 -34.34
CA GLU A 542 -26.75 24.53 -35.66
C GLU A 542 -27.71 24.04 -36.76
N LEU A 543 -28.07 22.75 -36.74
CA LEU A 543 -29.05 22.18 -37.68
C LEU A 543 -30.47 22.73 -37.46
N ALA A 544 -30.84 23.04 -36.21
CA ALA A 544 -32.16 23.61 -35.89
C ALA A 544 -32.26 25.11 -36.26
N ALA A 545 -31.15 25.85 -36.20
CA ALA A 545 -31.08 27.28 -36.49
C ALA A 545 -30.93 27.60 -37.98
N LYS A 546 -30.37 26.69 -38.79
CA LYS A 546 -30.12 26.91 -40.24
C LYS A 546 -31.04 26.08 -41.14
N PRO A 547 -31.44 26.60 -42.33
CA PRO A 547 -32.22 25.83 -43.30
C PRO A 547 -31.46 24.61 -43.81
N ALA A 548 -32.21 23.55 -44.16
CA ALA A 548 -31.66 22.24 -44.55
C ALA A 548 -30.65 22.30 -45.71
N SER A 549 -30.77 23.30 -46.59
CA SER A 549 -29.85 23.52 -47.72
C SER A 549 -28.41 23.87 -47.30
N ARG A 550 -28.18 24.36 -46.06
CA ARG A 550 -26.85 24.69 -45.54
C ARG A 550 -26.22 23.59 -44.68
N TRP A 551 -26.95 22.51 -44.40
CA TRP A 551 -26.47 21.41 -43.57
C TRP A 551 -25.20 20.72 -44.11
N PRO A 552 -25.06 20.44 -45.42
CA PRO A 552 -23.86 19.78 -45.94
C PRO A 552 -22.57 20.59 -45.73
N ALA A 553 -22.64 21.91 -45.91
CA ALA A 553 -21.50 22.81 -45.68
C ALA A 553 -21.14 22.94 -44.19
N SER A 554 -22.14 23.00 -43.30
CA SER A 554 -21.93 23.00 -41.85
C SER A 554 -21.30 21.70 -41.35
N LEU A 555 -21.79 20.54 -41.82
CA LEU A 555 -21.24 19.22 -41.48
C LEU A 555 -19.81 19.03 -42.01
N ALA A 556 -19.54 19.43 -43.25
CA ALA A 556 -18.20 19.33 -43.85
C ALA A 556 -17.16 20.18 -43.09
N ASN A 557 -17.54 21.39 -42.68
CA ASN A 557 -16.67 22.27 -41.91
C ASN A 557 -16.41 21.73 -40.49
N LEU A 558 -17.40 21.11 -39.86
CA LEU A 558 -17.25 20.48 -38.54
C LEU A 558 -16.31 19.26 -38.60
N VAL A 559 -16.41 18.44 -39.64
CA VAL A 559 -15.48 17.32 -39.89
C VAL A 559 -14.06 17.83 -40.17
N ALA A 560 -13.90 18.87 -41.00
CA ALA A 560 -12.60 19.44 -41.34
C ALA A 560 -11.86 20.02 -40.12
N LEU A 561 -12.59 20.60 -39.16
CA LEU A 561 -12.03 21.15 -37.91
C LEU A 561 -11.94 20.12 -36.77
N GLY A 562 -12.53 18.92 -36.95
CA GLY A 562 -12.56 17.84 -35.96
C GLY A 562 -11.21 17.49 -35.35
N PRO A 563 -10.11 17.33 -36.12
CA PRO A 563 -8.78 17.06 -35.57
C PRO A 563 -8.25 18.17 -34.65
N ARG A 564 -8.48 19.45 -35.00
CA ARG A 564 -8.10 20.60 -34.17
C ARG A 564 -8.89 20.64 -32.86
N TYR A 565 -10.18 20.31 -32.91
CA TYR A 565 -11.05 20.24 -31.73
C TYR A 565 -10.68 19.09 -30.80
N LEU A 566 -10.41 17.91 -31.33
CA LEU A 566 -9.90 16.77 -30.56
C LEU A 566 -8.55 17.07 -29.91
N GLN A 567 -7.67 17.79 -30.61
CA GLN A 567 -6.38 18.19 -30.06
C GLN A 567 -6.52 19.25 -28.95
N ALA A 568 -7.44 20.21 -29.12
CA ALA A 568 -7.76 21.23 -28.11
C ALA A 568 -8.40 20.61 -26.85
N GLU A 569 -9.42 19.76 -27.02
CA GLU A 569 -10.08 19.03 -25.93
C GLU A 569 -9.10 18.16 -25.12
N ARG A 570 -8.12 17.55 -25.81
CA ARG A 570 -7.06 16.76 -25.15
C ARG A 570 -6.05 17.61 -24.38
N ARG A 571 -5.91 18.90 -24.70
CA ARG A 571 -4.91 19.81 -24.13
C ARG A 571 -5.48 20.67 -23.00
N ASP A 572 -6.61 21.33 -23.24
CA ASP A 572 -7.35 22.15 -22.27
C ASP A 572 -8.84 22.30 -22.69
N ARG A 573 -9.77 21.95 -21.80
CA ARG A 573 -11.22 21.98 -22.09
C ARG A 573 -11.75 23.42 -22.21
N GLY A 574 -11.14 24.38 -21.51
CA GLY A 574 -11.50 25.80 -21.59
C GLY A 574 -11.13 26.41 -22.93
N ASP A 575 -9.95 26.11 -23.45
CA ASP A 575 -9.49 26.55 -24.78
C ASP A 575 -10.34 25.95 -25.91
N PHE A 576 -10.77 24.70 -25.75
CA PHE A 576 -11.75 24.11 -26.65
C PHE A 576 -13.06 24.93 -26.65
N ILE A 577 -13.64 25.21 -25.48
CA ILE A 577 -14.89 26.00 -25.38
C ILE A 577 -14.69 27.39 -26.00
N ARG A 578 -13.61 28.10 -25.66
CA ARG A 578 -13.30 29.43 -26.22
C ARG A 578 -13.19 29.41 -27.74
N THR A 579 -12.45 28.44 -28.29
CA THR A 579 -12.25 28.33 -29.74
C THR A 579 -13.54 27.95 -30.46
N PHE A 580 -14.33 27.09 -29.84
CA PHE A 580 -15.57 26.59 -30.40
C PHE A 580 -16.69 27.64 -30.39
N MET A 581 -16.83 28.41 -29.29
CA MET A 581 -17.88 29.42 -29.14
C MET A 581 -17.69 30.64 -30.05
N ARG A 582 -16.47 30.91 -30.55
CA ARG A 582 -16.22 31.94 -31.57
C ARG A 582 -17.08 31.79 -32.83
N ARG A 583 -17.60 30.59 -33.13
CA ARG A 583 -18.47 30.38 -34.29
C ARG A 583 -19.83 31.09 -34.20
N TYR A 584 -20.25 31.46 -33.00
CA TYR A 584 -21.50 32.20 -32.78
C TYR A 584 -21.29 33.71 -32.74
N GLU A 585 -20.12 34.22 -33.14
CA GLU A 585 -19.91 35.65 -33.31
C GLU A 585 -20.99 36.27 -34.21
N GLY A 586 -21.61 37.34 -33.73
CA GLY A 586 -22.73 38.05 -34.38
C GLY A 586 -24.12 37.42 -34.18
N ALA A 587 -24.24 36.26 -33.52
CA ALA A 587 -25.52 35.65 -33.22
C ALA A 587 -26.31 36.47 -32.19
N SER A 588 -27.60 36.71 -32.44
CA SER A 588 -28.49 37.33 -31.45
C SER A 588 -28.81 36.34 -30.33
N GLU A 589 -28.57 36.73 -29.08
CA GLU A 589 -28.83 35.87 -27.93
C GLU A 589 -30.33 35.55 -27.80
N GLN A 590 -31.19 36.54 -28.02
CA GLN A 590 -32.65 36.37 -27.91
C GLN A 590 -33.20 35.39 -28.95
N GLU A 591 -32.72 35.49 -30.20
CA GLU A 591 -33.10 34.55 -31.27
C GLU A 591 -32.64 33.13 -30.95
N LEU A 592 -31.41 32.99 -30.42
CA LEU A 592 -30.84 31.69 -30.06
C LEU A 592 -31.62 31.04 -28.91
N ARG A 593 -31.95 31.79 -27.85
CA ARG A 593 -32.82 31.35 -26.74
C ARG A 593 -34.18 30.87 -27.27
N ALA A 594 -34.81 31.63 -28.17
CA ALA A 594 -36.10 31.26 -28.75
C ALA A 594 -36.04 29.95 -29.58
N VAL A 595 -34.97 29.79 -30.39
CA VAL A 595 -34.75 28.58 -31.19
C VAL A 595 -34.51 27.36 -30.29
N ILE A 596 -33.69 27.52 -29.24
CA ILE A 596 -33.40 26.44 -28.29
C ILE A 596 -34.67 26.01 -27.56
N ALA A 597 -35.41 26.99 -27.01
CA ALA A 597 -36.66 26.73 -26.30
C ALA A 597 -37.66 25.93 -27.15
N ARG A 598 -37.80 26.29 -28.43
CA ARG A 598 -38.79 25.69 -29.34
C ARG A 598 -38.34 24.37 -29.96
N LYS A 599 -37.09 24.28 -30.44
CA LYS A 599 -36.62 23.17 -31.30
C LYS A 599 -35.66 22.19 -30.60
N VAL A 600 -34.91 22.65 -29.60
CA VAL A 600 -33.82 21.86 -28.99
C VAL A 600 -34.27 21.23 -27.66
N THR A 601 -35.08 21.93 -26.86
CA THR A 601 -35.61 21.44 -25.58
C THR A 601 -36.24 20.03 -25.64
N PRO A 602 -37.10 19.68 -26.62
CA PRO A 602 -37.69 18.34 -26.68
C PRO A 602 -36.67 17.23 -26.95
N SER A 603 -35.59 17.55 -27.68
CA SER A 603 -34.50 16.61 -27.95
C SER A 603 -33.55 16.49 -26.76
N LEU A 604 -33.26 17.60 -26.07
CA LEU A 604 -32.46 17.59 -24.84
C LEU A 604 -33.14 16.76 -23.74
N ARG A 605 -34.45 16.91 -23.55
CA ARG A 605 -35.23 16.12 -22.56
C ARG A 605 -35.24 14.63 -22.86
N ARG A 606 -35.34 14.24 -24.14
CA ARG A 606 -35.23 12.83 -24.58
C ARG A 606 -33.82 12.27 -24.44
N GLY A 607 -32.81 13.14 -24.41
CA GLY A 607 -31.41 12.77 -24.20
C GLY A 607 -31.00 12.61 -22.74
N LEU A 608 -31.88 12.88 -21.77
CA LEU A 608 -31.57 12.73 -20.34
C LEU A 608 -31.47 11.26 -19.94
N LEU A 609 -30.51 10.96 -19.06
CA LEU A 609 -30.34 9.63 -18.48
C LEU A 609 -31.41 9.41 -17.41
N VAL A 610 -32.06 8.24 -17.43
CA VAL A 610 -33.17 7.92 -16.51
C VAL A 610 -32.71 8.01 -15.07
N GLU A 611 -31.61 7.31 -14.79
CA GLU A 611 -31.06 7.13 -13.46
C GLU A 611 -30.51 8.44 -12.91
N ALA A 612 -30.07 9.36 -13.78
CA ALA A 612 -29.65 10.70 -13.38
C ALA A 612 -30.83 11.52 -12.86
N VAL A 613 -31.96 11.52 -13.59
CA VAL A 613 -33.17 12.25 -13.20
C VAL A 613 -33.75 11.68 -11.90
N GLU A 614 -33.78 10.36 -11.76
CA GLU A 614 -34.20 9.69 -10.52
C GLU A 614 -33.29 10.06 -9.35
N ARG A 615 -31.97 10.06 -9.55
CA ARG A 615 -31.00 10.42 -8.51
C ARG A 615 -31.13 11.89 -8.08
N ILE A 616 -31.33 12.81 -9.03
CA ILE A 616 -31.58 14.23 -8.74
C ILE A 616 -32.84 14.39 -7.89
N ARG A 617 -33.93 13.71 -8.26
CA ARG A 617 -35.18 13.74 -7.48
C ARG A 617 -34.99 13.19 -6.07
N ALA A 618 -34.32 12.06 -5.93
CA ALA A 618 -34.03 11.46 -4.63
C ALA A 618 -33.22 12.42 -3.73
N HIS A 619 -32.26 13.16 -4.28
CA HIS A 619 -31.54 14.20 -3.53
C HIS A 619 -32.45 15.36 -3.10
N ARG A 620 -33.33 15.84 -3.99
CA ARG A 620 -34.30 16.90 -3.64
C ARG A 620 -35.28 16.44 -2.55
N GLU A 621 -35.77 15.20 -2.65
CA GLU A 621 -36.67 14.59 -1.65
C GLU A 621 -35.98 14.41 -0.29
N ALA A 622 -34.67 14.14 -0.28
CA ALA A 622 -33.85 14.12 0.93
C ALA A 622 -33.56 15.53 1.50
N GLY A 623 -33.96 16.60 0.81
CA GLY A 623 -33.73 17.98 1.22
C GLY A 623 -32.36 18.54 0.83
N HIS A 624 -31.58 17.80 0.02
CA HIS A 624 -30.29 18.26 -0.47
C HIS A 624 -30.49 19.34 -1.54
N ARG A 625 -29.57 20.29 -1.63
CA ARG A 625 -29.58 21.31 -2.67
C ARG A 625 -28.89 20.78 -3.92
N THR A 626 -29.63 20.74 -5.03
CA THR A 626 -29.16 20.19 -6.30
C THR A 626 -28.52 21.27 -7.18
N VAL A 627 -27.29 21.02 -7.64
CA VAL A 627 -26.49 21.96 -8.42
C VAL A 627 -26.02 21.31 -9.71
N LEU A 628 -26.28 21.94 -10.86
CA LEU A 628 -25.66 21.57 -12.12
C LEU A 628 -24.45 22.46 -12.36
N VAL A 629 -23.27 21.86 -12.52
CA VAL A 629 -22.02 22.59 -12.84
C VAL A 629 -21.53 22.13 -14.20
N THR A 630 -21.53 23.03 -15.18
CA THR A 630 -21.22 22.70 -16.58
C THR A 630 -20.26 23.71 -17.20
N GLY A 631 -19.48 23.24 -18.18
CA GLY A 631 -18.64 24.10 -19.02
C GLY A 631 -19.41 24.71 -20.19
N GLU A 632 -20.71 24.41 -20.32
CA GLU A 632 -21.58 24.98 -21.34
C GLU A 632 -21.95 26.43 -21.05
N ILE A 633 -22.53 27.08 -22.06
CA ILE A 633 -23.12 28.41 -21.93
C ILE A 633 -24.54 28.29 -21.37
N ASP A 634 -24.91 29.17 -20.45
CA ASP A 634 -26.20 29.23 -19.76
C ASP A 634 -27.40 29.05 -20.69
N VAL A 635 -27.41 29.74 -21.84
CA VAL A 635 -28.46 29.66 -22.87
C VAL A 635 -28.75 28.22 -23.33
N PHE A 636 -27.76 27.31 -23.35
CA PHE A 636 -27.96 25.91 -23.77
C PHE A 636 -28.55 25.03 -22.69
N VAL A 637 -28.37 25.38 -21.41
CA VAL A 637 -28.72 24.52 -20.26
C VAL A 637 -29.93 25.02 -19.47
N GLU A 638 -30.39 26.23 -19.74
CA GLU A 638 -31.64 26.79 -19.22
C GLU A 638 -32.85 25.86 -19.28
N PRO A 639 -33.07 25.06 -20.34
CA PRO A 639 -34.21 24.13 -20.38
C PRO A 639 -34.19 23.06 -19.26
N LEU A 640 -33.06 22.88 -18.56
CA LEU A 640 -32.88 21.98 -17.44
C LEU A 640 -33.08 22.64 -16.06
N ALA A 641 -33.32 23.95 -16.01
CA ALA A 641 -33.57 24.69 -14.76
C ALA A 641 -34.61 24.04 -13.83
N PRO A 642 -35.71 23.43 -14.31
CA PRO A 642 -36.67 22.77 -13.42
C PRO A 642 -36.13 21.57 -12.64
N LEU A 643 -34.97 21.02 -13.01
CA LEU A 643 -34.37 19.86 -12.33
C LEU A 643 -33.44 20.26 -11.17
N PHE A 644 -32.87 21.46 -11.22
CA PHE A 644 -31.81 21.89 -10.31
C PHE A 644 -32.24 23.13 -9.52
N ASP A 645 -31.74 23.27 -8.30
CA ASP A 645 -31.93 24.49 -7.52
C ASP A 645 -30.97 25.60 -7.96
N GLU A 646 -29.83 25.22 -8.54
CA GLU A 646 -28.80 26.11 -9.03
C GLU A 646 -28.19 25.55 -10.33
N ILE A 647 -28.04 26.39 -11.37
CA ILE A 647 -27.28 26.05 -12.58
C ILE A 647 -26.11 27.01 -12.71
N VAL A 648 -24.91 26.43 -12.81
CA VAL A 648 -23.66 27.16 -12.97
C VAL A 648 -23.08 26.84 -14.35
N ALA A 649 -23.11 27.84 -15.22
CA ALA A 649 -22.69 27.75 -16.60
C ALA A 649 -21.91 29.02 -17.01
N GLY A 650 -21.15 28.94 -18.08
CA GLY A 650 -20.48 30.09 -18.68
C GLY A 650 -21.47 31.05 -19.32
N ARG A 651 -21.04 32.29 -19.57
CA ARG A 651 -21.81 33.31 -20.28
C ARG A 651 -21.02 33.86 -21.45
N MET A 652 -21.70 34.19 -22.54
CA MET A 652 -21.11 34.88 -23.68
C MET A 652 -21.10 36.38 -23.42
N GLU A 653 -20.08 37.07 -23.94
CA GLU A 653 -20.06 38.52 -23.97
C GLU A 653 -20.98 39.02 -25.08
N THR A 654 -21.80 40.02 -24.76
CA THR A 654 -22.74 40.64 -25.69
C THR A 654 -22.31 42.07 -26.03
N ASP A 655 -22.50 42.46 -27.28
CA ASP A 655 -22.41 43.86 -27.69
C ASP A 655 -23.66 44.67 -27.26
N GLY A 656 -23.67 45.96 -27.61
CA GLY A 656 -24.77 46.88 -27.27
C GLY A 656 -26.13 46.52 -27.89
N ASP A 657 -26.15 45.66 -28.90
CA ASP A 657 -27.36 45.18 -29.59
C ASP A 657 -27.78 43.77 -29.11
N GLY A 658 -27.11 43.22 -28.09
CA GLY A 658 -27.41 41.90 -27.55
C GLY A 658 -26.95 40.74 -28.44
N ARG A 659 -25.93 40.97 -29.28
CA ARG A 659 -25.29 39.93 -30.11
C ARG A 659 -24.00 39.45 -29.48
N TRP A 660 -23.69 38.18 -29.64
CA TRP A 660 -22.47 37.59 -29.09
C TRP A 660 -21.22 38.10 -29.81
N THR A 661 -20.23 38.57 -29.07
CA THR A 661 -18.94 39.07 -29.61
C THR A 661 -17.99 37.94 -30.05
N GLY A 662 -18.38 36.69 -29.80
CA GLY A 662 -17.53 35.51 -29.98
C GLY A 662 -16.61 35.20 -28.79
N HIS A 663 -16.61 36.04 -27.74
CA HIS A 663 -15.86 35.84 -26.51
C HIS A 663 -16.76 35.49 -25.33
N LEU A 664 -16.19 34.87 -24.29
CA LEU A 664 -16.90 34.58 -23.05
C LEU A 664 -16.84 35.81 -22.14
N ALA A 665 -17.96 36.14 -21.49
CA ALA A 665 -18.04 37.23 -20.51
C ALA A 665 -17.24 36.91 -19.22
N THR A 666 -17.05 35.63 -18.93
CA THR A 666 -16.24 35.14 -17.80
C THR A 666 -15.42 33.93 -18.22
N SER A 667 -14.37 33.62 -17.47
CA SER A 667 -13.58 32.41 -17.73
C SER A 667 -14.45 31.15 -17.60
N PRO A 668 -14.30 30.16 -18.51
CA PRO A 668 -15.12 28.96 -18.51
C PRO A 668 -14.89 28.16 -17.22
N LEU A 669 -15.98 27.68 -16.62
CA LEU A 669 -15.92 26.92 -15.37
C LEU A 669 -15.57 25.44 -15.65
N VAL A 670 -14.29 25.18 -15.83
CA VAL A 670 -13.73 23.85 -16.13
C VAL A 670 -12.66 23.43 -15.13
N GLY A 671 -12.53 22.12 -14.89
CA GLY A 671 -11.46 21.56 -14.06
C GLY A 671 -11.40 22.17 -12.65
N GLU A 672 -10.23 22.67 -12.27
CA GLU A 672 -9.95 23.27 -10.95
C GLU A 672 -10.85 24.47 -10.61
N ALA A 673 -11.31 25.22 -11.62
CA ALA A 673 -12.21 26.34 -11.40
C ALA A 673 -13.55 25.88 -10.80
N ARG A 674 -14.05 24.70 -11.19
CA ARG A 674 -15.25 24.08 -10.59
C ARG A 674 -15.02 23.76 -9.11
N ALA A 675 -13.85 23.23 -8.77
CA ALA A 675 -13.51 22.89 -7.39
C ALA A 675 -13.39 24.14 -6.50
N ALA A 676 -12.77 25.20 -7.03
CA ALA A 676 -12.67 26.49 -6.34
C ALA A 676 -14.04 27.13 -6.13
N TRP A 677 -14.88 27.12 -7.16
CA TRP A 677 -16.26 27.60 -7.08
C TRP A 677 -17.06 26.82 -6.04
N LEU A 678 -16.99 25.49 -6.05
CA LEU A 678 -17.74 24.63 -5.13
C LEU A 678 -17.34 24.88 -3.66
N ARG A 679 -16.04 25.03 -3.38
CA ARG A 679 -15.55 25.39 -2.03
C ARG A 679 -16.05 26.76 -1.58
N ARG A 680 -16.04 27.75 -2.49
CA ARG A 680 -16.55 29.09 -2.19
C ARG A 680 -18.05 29.06 -1.93
N TYR A 681 -18.83 28.43 -2.81
CA TYR A 681 -20.27 28.31 -2.69
C TYR A 681 -20.67 27.62 -1.39
N ALA A 682 -19.99 26.52 -1.04
CA ALA A 682 -20.27 25.82 0.21
C ALA A 682 -20.03 26.70 1.45
N ARG A 683 -18.94 27.48 1.48
CA ARG A 683 -18.70 28.42 2.60
C ARG A 683 -19.74 29.53 2.66
N GLU A 684 -20.08 30.14 1.53
CA GLU A 684 -21.04 31.24 1.47
C GLU A 684 -22.47 30.80 1.83
N GLN A 685 -22.82 29.56 1.50
CA GLN A 685 -24.15 28.99 1.75
C GLN A 685 -24.21 28.11 3.02
N GLY A 686 -23.11 27.96 3.76
CA GLY A 686 -23.05 27.14 4.98
C GLY A 686 -23.27 25.64 4.73
N MET A 687 -22.77 25.10 3.63
CA MET A 687 -22.97 23.70 3.20
C MET A 687 -21.80 22.80 3.62
N ASP A 688 -22.11 21.56 4.03
CA ASP A 688 -21.18 20.52 4.44
C ASP A 688 -20.69 19.71 3.23
N LEU A 689 -19.47 19.98 2.76
CA LEU A 689 -18.86 19.27 1.64
C LEU A 689 -18.53 17.82 1.97
N THR A 690 -18.16 17.51 3.22
CA THR A 690 -17.92 16.14 3.70
C THR A 690 -19.18 15.28 3.67
N GLY A 691 -20.35 15.87 3.86
CA GLY A 691 -21.64 15.21 3.66
C GLY A 691 -22.17 15.22 2.22
N SER A 692 -21.51 15.92 1.30
CA SER A 692 -22.01 16.19 -0.05
C SER A 692 -21.64 15.15 -1.11
N TYR A 693 -22.38 15.18 -2.22
CA TYR A 693 -22.31 14.24 -3.32
C TYR A 693 -21.94 14.94 -4.62
N ALA A 694 -21.10 14.29 -5.43
CA ALA A 694 -20.68 14.79 -6.72
C ALA A 694 -20.70 13.70 -7.78
N TYR A 695 -21.17 14.01 -8.98
CA TYR A 695 -21.35 13.07 -10.09
C TYR A 695 -20.68 13.59 -11.36
N GLY A 696 -19.73 12.84 -11.94
CA GLY A 696 -19.03 13.25 -13.16
C GLY A 696 -18.51 12.07 -13.98
N ASP A 697 -18.18 12.31 -15.26
CA ASP A 697 -17.80 11.28 -16.22
C ASP A 697 -16.33 11.34 -16.67
N SER A 698 -15.67 12.49 -16.51
CA SER A 698 -14.34 12.70 -17.07
C SER A 698 -13.24 12.74 -16.02
N TYR A 699 -12.02 12.32 -16.39
CA TYR A 699 -10.86 12.52 -15.54
C TYR A 699 -10.61 14.01 -15.20
N ALA A 700 -11.04 14.92 -16.09
CA ALA A 700 -10.99 16.36 -15.85
C ALA A 700 -11.89 16.83 -14.68
N ASP A 701 -12.86 16.01 -14.27
CA ASP A 701 -13.75 16.30 -13.15
C ASP A 701 -13.16 15.89 -11.79
N ARG A 702 -12.04 15.14 -11.80
CA ARG A 702 -11.32 14.72 -10.58
C ARG A 702 -11.20 15.85 -9.55
N PRO A 703 -10.72 17.08 -9.89
CA PRO A 703 -10.44 18.10 -8.88
C PRO A 703 -11.63 18.50 -8.02
N TRP A 704 -12.85 18.48 -8.57
CA TRP A 704 -14.06 18.86 -7.84
C TRP A 704 -14.82 17.65 -7.29
N LEU A 705 -14.67 16.47 -7.90
CA LEU A 705 -15.10 15.21 -7.29
C LEU A 705 -14.36 14.96 -5.96
N GLU A 706 -13.06 15.28 -5.88
CA GLU A 706 -12.26 15.14 -4.65
C GLU A 706 -12.64 16.12 -3.52
N VAL A 707 -13.46 17.13 -3.80
CA VAL A 707 -13.85 18.13 -2.80
C VAL A 707 -14.92 17.61 -1.85
N VAL A 708 -15.74 16.64 -2.29
CA VAL A 708 -16.88 16.15 -1.54
C VAL A 708 -16.58 14.82 -0.85
N GLY A 709 -17.36 14.46 0.17
CA GLY A 709 -17.22 13.15 0.84
C GLY A 709 -17.71 11.96 0.03
N TYR A 710 -18.67 12.17 -0.89
CA TYR A 710 -19.26 11.11 -1.72
C TYR A 710 -19.06 11.37 -3.23
N PRO A 711 -17.85 11.16 -3.77
CA PRO A 711 -17.59 11.23 -5.21
C PRO A 711 -18.15 10.02 -5.95
N ASN A 712 -18.83 10.26 -7.08
CA ASN A 712 -19.45 9.22 -7.91
C ASN A 712 -18.99 9.36 -9.37
N ALA A 713 -18.34 8.32 -9.88
CA ALA A 713 -17.91 8.26 -11.27
C ALA A 713 -19.03 7.67 -12.14
N VAL A 714 -19.69 8.50 -12.94
CA VAL A 714 -20.83 8.11 -13.77
C VAL A 714 -20.37 7.93 -15.21
N ASN A 715 -20.61 6.76 -15.80
CA ASN A 715 -20.18 6.45 -17.16
C ASN A 715 -18.70 6.83 -17.46
N PRO A 716 -17.74 6.58 -16.55
CA PRO A 716 -16.44 7.23 -16.59
C PRO A 716 -15.63 6.92 -17.84
N ASP A 717 -14.84 7.90 -18.29
CA ASP A 717 -13.76 7.70 -19.24
C ASP A 717 -12.67 6.76 -18.66
N ALA A 718 -11.71 6.34 -19.50
CA ALA A 718 -10.66 5.41 -19.06
C ALA A 718 -9.78 5.98 -17.93
N GLY A 719 -9.57 7.29 -17.90
CA GLY A 719 -8.76 7.97 -16.88
C GLY A 719 -9.50 7.99 -15.54
N LEU A 720 -10.74 8.48 -15.51
CA LEU A 720 -11.56 8.52 -14.31
C LEU A 720 -11.87 7.12 -13.80
N TYR A 721 -12.10 6.14 -14.68
CA TYR A 721 -12.34 4.76 -14.26
C TYR A 721 -11.12 4.17 -13.52
N ARG A 722 -9.90 4.37 -14.04
CA ARG A 722 -8.67 3.94 -13.35
C ARG A 722 -8.51 4.63 -11.99
N TYR A 723 -8.76 5.95 -11.96
CA TYR A 723 -8.68 6.74 -10.73
C TYR A 723 -9.69 6.31 -9.67
N ALA A 724 -10.97 6.19 -10.07
CA ALA A 724 -12.05 5.72 -9.23
C ALA A 724 -11.78 4.33 -8.67
N ARG A 725 -11.23 3.41 -9.47
CA ARG A 725 -10.81 2.07 -9.00
C ARG A 725 -9.71 2.15 -7.94
N ALA A 726 -8.69 2.99 -8.15
CA ALA A 726 -7.59 3.16 -7.19
C ALA A 726 -8.08 3.76 -5.86
N ARG A 727 -8.96 4.77 -5.92
CA ARG A 727 -9.56 5.44 -4.74
C ARG A 727 -10.82 4.77 -4.21
N ARG A 728 -11.25 3.66 -4.80
CA ARG A 728 -12.47 2.91 -4.46
C ARG A 728 -13.76 3.74 -4.51
N TRP A 729 -13.84 4.68 -5.44
CA TRP A 729 -15.07 5.44 -5.68
C TRP A 729 -16.14 4.57 -6.35
N PRO A 730 -17.43 4.76 -6.00
CA PRO A 730 -18.54 4.16 -6.72
C PRO A 730 -18.49 4.50 -8.22
N THR A 731 -18.64 3.48 -9.06
CA THR A 731 -18.75 3.64 -10.51
C THR A 731 -20.16 3.25 -10.96
N HIS A 732 -20.86 4.17 -11.61
CA HIS A 732 -22.22 3.97 -12.08
C HIS A 732 -22.28 3.83 -13.60
N GLN A 733 -23.26 3.07 -14.07
CA GLN A 733 -23.59 2.98 -15.49
C GLN A 733 -25.04 3.41 -15.67
N TRP A 734 -25.23 4.63 -16.19
CA TRP A 734 -26.55 5.21 -16.42
C TRP A 734 -26.85 5.24 -17.90
N THR A 735 -28.12 5.00 -18.26
CA THR A 735 -28.56 4.75 -19.63
C THR A 735 -29.66 5.73 -20.06
N ALA A 736 -29.76 5.94 -21.38
CA ALA A 736 -30.75 6.86 -21.94
C ALA A 736 -32.13 6.20 -22.05
N THR A 737 -33.18 7.03 -22.05
CA THR A 737 -34.57 6.66 -22.33
C THR A 737 -34.77 6.26 -23.82
N ALA A 738 -34.37 5.03 -24.18
CA ALA A 738 -34.69 4.30 -25.41
C ALA A 738 -34.08 4.73 -26.80
N GLU A 739 -33.72 3.69 -27.57
CA GLU A 739 -33.31 3.53 -28.99
C GLU A 739 -32.23 4.42 -29.64
N GLY A 740 -30.99 3.91 -29.63
CA GLY A 740 -29.98 4.08 -30.69
C GLY A 740 -29.42 5.50 -30.88
N ARG A 741 -28.09 5.64 -30.70
CA ARG A 741 -27.33 6.91 -30.77
C ARG A 741 -27.51 7.75 -32.06
N LEU A 742 -28.17 7.25 -33.10
CA LEU A 742 -28.29 7.89 -34.42
C LEU A 742 -29.74 7.97 -34.96
N THR A 743 -30.72 7.35 -34.30
CA THR A 743 -32.12 7.30 -34.76
C THR A 743 -32.80 8.69 -34.84
N PRO A 744 -32.57 9.62 -33.89
CA PRO A 744 -33.16 10.96 -33.95
C PRO A 744 -32.62 11.81 -35.09
N VAL A 745 -31.33 11.64 -35.45
CA VAL A 745 -30.68 12.34 -36.56
C VAL A 745 -31.25 11.85 -37.89
N LEU A 746 -31.46 10.53 -38.03
CA LEU A 746 -32.07 9.93 -39.22
C LEU A 746 -33.56 10.30 -39.36
N ARG A 747 -34.31 10.44 -38.27
CA ARG A 747 -35.72 10.91 -38.31
C ARG A 747 -35.84 12.40 -38.64
N SER A 748 -34.92 13.23 -38.13
CA SER A 748 -34.82 14.65 -38.49
C SER A 748 -34.53 14.85 -39.98
N ILE A 749 -33.68 13.99 -40.56
CA ILE A 749 -33.37 13.98 -41.99
C ILE A 749 -34.57 13.53 -42.85
N LYS A 750 -35.45 12.68 -42.33
CA LYS A 750 -36.61 12.14 -43.09
C LYS A 750 -37.86 13.01 -43.10
N GLY A 751 -37.92 14.10 -42.33
CA GLY A 751 -39.01 15.08 -42.43
C GLY A 751 -40.41 14.55 -42.10
N GLU A 752 -40.53 13.47 -41.32
CA GLU A 752 -41.84 12.96 -40.88
C GLU A 752 -42.34 13.80 -39.70
N ARG A 753 -43.41 14.58 -39.93
CA ARG A 753 -44.23 15.17 -38.85
C ARG A 753 -45.20 14.10 -38.34
N GLN A 754 -45.43 14.16 -37.03
CA GLN A 754 -46.24 13.30 -36.15
C GLN A 754 -47.27 12.38 -36.81
#